data_AF-A0A8H7BDT3-F1
#
_entry.id   AF-A0A8H7BDT3-F1
#
_cell.length_a   1.000
_cell.length_b   1.000
_cell.length_c   1.000
_cell.angle_alpha   90.00
_cell.angle_beta   90.00
_cell.angle_gamma   90.00
#
_symmetry.space_group_name_H-M   'P 1'
#
loop_
_entity.id
_entity.type
_entity.pdbx_description
1 polymer ?
#
loop_
_entity_poly.entity_id
_entity_poly.type
_entity_poly.pdbx_seq_one_letter_code
_entity_poly.pdbx_strand_id
1 'polypeptide(L)'
;MGIFQQSSRAAPTSQVSVARQHGIHWPLFASSALLCALSIVVFSLVSSMVAWLLDQKHHVHIYQVDWPGNPTQINVEPKNLWTDQGHESNGLAVYGFFLSIFGMLTAWRMRKAGQAPRSLTALTTLLLIGTMFSLSAFIFVFVVTYQTTGQRIREPITINAVGLNYPAEKWTPETWFRAMLDLPLADGAQHSQIKRRTHEHNCTYTCTFTYARLLLLSLSRTRGYAMGWLTYLAMPAVLVIAMRLLSLVLPAKPAQLVSYYAFAISSFTLMLSCALYGTLVAIPLRMVGYGGLIQWTVARAFKWCMWLGTGVTFRVTGSMKKEGGLSGEDALKDRPAVFVGNHQTELDVLMLGCMFPKYTSVTAKKSLKFVPLLGWFMALSKTVFIDRANRTSSRAAFDTAAHTMKTTRQNVFIFPEGTRSYASKPDLLPFKKGAFHLAVQAQVPIVPVVCGNYYHVLDVKGKRFSPGVVDVTVLPPIQTKGLTAEHVDGLVKKTRDAMMDELIRLSHVSGAGSGINFSFAALLLSHGCSVLIADLSLRPEAEKLVQEYSTKEQDKPRAVFQKTDVTDWPQLKRMFEVGVQEFGKIDIVCPGAGVYEPHWSNFWHPPGVTGSASRDQVGGGRYASIDINITHPIRTTQLAISHFLNPPPGVEKVSAQNPKRVVIISSIAGQNPNLHAPIYTAAKHAMNGFVRSLGTLEAEMGIRVNGVAPGVIKTPLWTEHPEKMTFIDETKDAWATPEEVAEAMLRLLEETELGGGKILEVGAKQTRLVEAFNDPGPSGAGHTVSNLQEQYSEVYGWLQQDGWGGGIGKSKLHLHSSLHSPSTHIYPPTMPSSLDQLKASGTTVVADSGDFATIKKYQPQDATTNPSLILAASKKPEYEKLIDAAVAYGKKNGTDLENQVDTTLDNLLVQFGKEILQIVPGKVSTEVDARFSFSTEQSVNKALHIIDLYKEIGIDKERVLIKLASTWEGIKAAEILQSKHGVNCNLTLMFSQVQAIAAAEAGAYLISPFVGRILDWYKAAHKKEYTKEEDPGVKSVVQIFNYYKKHGYKTIVMGASFRSVGEVTELAGCDYLTIAPNLLEELYNSQDDVPKKLVAEDASKLDLEKKTFINDEAEFRFYFNEDQMAVEKLREGISKFAADAITLKDILRKKIQAA
;
A
#
# COMPACT_ATOMS: atom_id res chain seq x y z
N MET A 1 -40.31 -16.45 17.56
CA MET A 1 -41.38 -17.11 16.79
C MET A 1 -42.63 -16.25 16.56
N GLY A 2 -42.92 -15.20 17.36
CA GLY A 2 -44.13 -14.36 17.18
C GLY A 2 -44.14 -13.35 16.02
N ILE A 3 -43.10 -13.27 15.18
CA ILE A 3 -43.00 -12.26 14.10
C ILE A 3 -43.48 -12.82 12.73
N PHE A 4 -43.63 -14.14 12.60
CA PHE A 4 -43.97 -14.78 11.32
C PHE A 4 -45.47 -14.78 10.97
N GLN A 5 -46.36 -14.41 11.90
CA GLN A 5 -47.80 -14.53 11.69
C GLN A 5 -48.48 -13.27 11.10
N GLN A 6 -47.77 -12.14 10.97
CA GLN A 6 -48.36 -10.90 10.45
C GLN A 6 -48.09 -10.61 8.96
N SER A 7 -47.26 -11.38 8.27
CA SER A 7 -46.87 -11.07 6.89
C SER A 7 -47.66 -11.82 5.80
N SER A 8 -48.62 -12.68 6.15
CA SER A 8 -49.36 -13.51 5.18
C SER A 8 -50.76 -13.00 4.81
N ARG A 9 -51.19 -11.84 5.31
CA ARG A 9 -52.49 -11.23 4.96
C ARG A 9 -52.39 -9.71 4.82
N ALA A 10 -51.91 -9.23 3.67
CA ALA A 10 -52.23 -7.88 3.20
C ALA A 10 -52.08 -7.82 1.67
N ALA A 11 -53.21 -7.62 0.98
CA ALA A 11 -53.29 -7.29 -0.44
C ALA A 11 -52.72 -5.88 -0.72
N PRO A 12 -52.38 -5.52 -1.97
CA PRO A 12 -51.66 -4.29 -2.26
C PRO A 12 -52.63 -3.12 -2.35
N THR A 13 -52.65 -2.25 -1.34
CA THR A 13 -53.25 -0.91 -1.43
C THR A 13 -52.31 0.17 -0.91
N SER A 14 -52.14 1.17 -1.78
CA SER A 14 -51.73 2.56 -1.61
C SER A 14 -51.13 3.05 -0.27
N GLN A 15 -50.01 3.76 -0.40
CA GLN A 15 -49.50 4.79 0.53
C GLN A 15 -49.42 4.39 2.01
N VAL A 16 -48.33 3.73 2.39
CA VAL A 16 -47.84 3.73 3.77
C VAL A 16 -46.49 4.43 3.80
N SER A 17 -46.38 5.44 4.66
CA SER A 17 -45.24 6.34 4.77
C SER A 17 -43.92 5.61 5.07
N VAL A 18 -42.86 6.03 4.39
CA VAL A 18 -41.47 5.57 4.53
C VAL A 18 -40.93 5.68 5.98
N ALA A 19 -41.62 6.43 6.85
CA ALA A 19 -41.25 6.63 8.24
C ALA A 19 -41.46 5.38 9.15
N ARG A 20 -42.29 4.40 8.78
CA ARG A 20 -42.57 3.22 9.65
C ARG A 20 -41.67 1.99 9.42
N GLN A 21 -40.84 1.96 8.36
CA GLN A 21 -39.94 0.82 8.12
C GLN A 21 -38.63 0.86 8.93
N HIS A 22 -38.23 2.02 9.46
CA HIS A 22 -36.99 2.14 10.24
C HIS A 22 -37.07 1.56 11.67
N GLY A 23 -38.27 1.30 12.22
CA GLY A 23 -38.45 0.83 13.59
C GLY A 23 -38.26 -0.68 13.81
N ILE A 24 -38.32 -1.50 12.75
CA ILE A 24 -38.39 -2.97 12.88
C ILE A 24 -37.01 -3.61 13.09
N HIS A 25 -35.92 -2.91 12.74
CA HIS A 25 -34.56 -3.46 12.83
C HIS A 25 -33.84 -3.13 14.15
N TRP A 26 -34.26 -2.09 14.87
CA TRP A 26 -33.66 -1.67 16.14
C TRP A 26 -33.68 -2.77 17.22
N PRO A 27 -34.77 -3.55 17.42
CA PRO A 27 -34.77 -4.66 18.37
C PRO A 27 -33.75 -5.73 17.99
N LEU A 28 -33.57 -6.02 16.70
CA LEU A 28 -32.60 -7.02 16.23
C LEU A 28 -31.15 -6.58 16.52
N PHE A 29 -30.85 -5.30 16.31
CA PHE A 29 -29.54 -4.72 16.62
C PHE A 29 -29.27 -4.70 18.13
N ALA A 30 -30.25 -4.26 18.93
CA ALA A 30 -30.14 -4.25 20.39
C ALA A 30 -29.99 -5.66 20.96
N SER A 31 -30.76 -6.63 20.48
CA SER A 31 -30.64 -8.04 20.88
C SER A 31 -29.29 -8.63 20.50
N SER A 32 -28.74 -8.28 19.33
CA SER A 32 -27.42 -8.78 18.88
C SER A 32 -26.28 -8.19 19.71
N ALA A 33 -26.35 -6.90 20.05
CA ALA A 33 -25.38 -6.25 20.93
C ALA A 33 -25.43 -6.81 22.36
N LEU A 34 -26.64 -7.06 22.89
CA LEU A 34 -26.83 -7.68 24.20
C LEU A 34 -26.30 -9.11 24.21
N LEU A 35 -26.50 -9.88 23.14
CA LEU A 35 -25.94 -11.23 22.99
C LEU A 35 -24.41 -11.21 23.00
N CYS A 36 -23.78 -10.29 22.26
CA CYS A 36 -22.31 -10.17 22.25
C CYS A 36 -21.76 -9.86 23.65
N ALA A 37 -22.42 -8.95 24.37
CA ALA A 37 -22.05 -8.64 25.76
C ALA A 37 -22.20 -9.87 26.68
N LEU A 38 -23.31 -10.61 26.55
CA LEU A 38 -23.52 -11.86 27.30
C LEU A 38 -22.44 -12.92 26.97
N SER A 39 -22.08 -13.08 25.69
CA SER A 39 -21.05 -14.05 25.27
C SER A 39 -19.68 -13.73 25.84
N ILE A 40 -19.29 -12.46 25.93
CA ILE A 40 -18.02 -12.02 26.54
C ILE A 40 -18.02 -12.30 28.05
N VAL A 41 -19.14 -12.04 28.73
CA VAL A 41 -19.29 -12.32 30.16
C VAL A 41 -19.20 -13.81 30.45
N VAL A 42 -19.90 -14.64 29.65
CA VAL A 42 -19.84 -16.11 29.76
C VAL A 42 -18.44 -16.65 29.48
N PHE A 43 -17.75 -16.15 28.45
CA PHE A 43 -16.37 -16.56 28.16
C PHE A 43 -15.42 -16.20 29.32
N SER A 44 -15.58 -15.03 29.92
CA SER A 44 -14.78 -14.58 31.07
C SER A 44 -15.03 -15.43 32.32
N LEU A 45 -16.29 -15.82 32.56
CA LEU A 45 -16.69 -16.73 33.65
C LEU A 45 -16.12 -18.14 33.45
N VAL A 46 -16.28 -18.72 32.26
CA VAL A 46 -15.72 -20.05 31.92
C VAL A 46 -14.21 -20.05 32.06
N SER A 47 -13.53 -19.00 31.56
CA SER A 47 -12.07 -18.87 31.66
C SER A 47 -11.59 -18.72 33.11
N SER A 48 -12.31 -17.98 33.95
CA SER A 48 -11.97 -17.79 35.37
C SER A 48 -12.19 -19.06 36.19
N MET A 49 -13.26 -19.79 35.89
CA MET A 49 -13.48 -21.13 36.43
C MET A 49 -12.30 -22.04 36.02
N VAL A 50 -11.91 -22.05 34.74
CA VAL A 50 -10.80 -22.88 34.19
C VAL A 50 -9.47 -22.58 34.86
N ALA A 51 -9.16 -21.30 35.06
CA ALA A 51 -7.98 -20.91 35.81
C ALA A 51 -8.00 -21.46 37.25
N TRP A 52 -9.15 -21.44 37.93
CA TRP A 52 -9.27 -21.98 39.29
C TRP A 52 -9.06 -23.49 39.35
N LEU A 53 -9.79 -24.31 38.58
CA LEU A 53 -9.57 -25.76 38.62
C LEU A 53 -8.36 -26.31 37.80
N LEU A 54 -7.62 -25.46 37.06
CA LEU A 54 -6.22 -25.73 36.66
C LEU A 54 -5.24 -25.51 37.81
N ASP A 55 -5.46 -24.50 38.65
CA ASP A 55 -4.67 -24.29 39.89
C ASP A 55 -4.83 -25.48 40.86
N GLN A 56 -6.03 -26.08 40.92
CA GLN A 56 -6.27 -27.28 41.73
C GLN A 56 -5.66 -28.59 41.19
N LYS A 57 -5.22 -28.63 39.91
CA LYS A 57 -4.69 -29.84 39.23
C LYS A 57 -3.44 -30.44 39.89
N HIS A 58 -2.70 -29.63 40.63
CA HIS A 58 -1.42 -30.02 41.25
C HIS A 58 -1.49 -30.22 42.77
N HIS A 59 -2.66 -30.01 43.38
CA HIS A 59 -2.86 -30.16 44.82
C HIS A 59 -3.45 -31.54 45.15
N VAL A 60 -2.59 -32.50 45.50
CA VAL A 60 -3.02 -33.83 45.99
C VAL A 60 -3.61 -33.67 47.39
N HIS A 61 -4.86 -34.07 47.57
CA HIS A 61 -5.52 -34.07 48.88
C HIS A 61 -5.54 -35.50 49.43
N ILE A 62 -5.14 -35.66 50.69
CA ILE A 62 -5.08 -36.96 51.38
C ILE A 62 -6.22 -37.03 52.39
N TYR A 63 -7.05 -38.06 52.30
CA TYR A 63 -8.15 -38.32 53.24
C TYR A 63 -7.92 -39.64 53.97
N GLN A 64 -8.27 -39.69 55.26
CA GLN A 64 -8.15 -40.89 56.10
C GLN A 64 -9.52 -41.58 56.19
N VAL A 65 -9.59 -42.82 55.72
CA VAL A 65 -10.82 -43.63 55.73
C VAL A 65 -10.60 -44.85 56.61
N ASP A 66 -11.58 -45.14 57.47
CA ASP A 66 -11.52 -46.31 58.35
C ASP A 66 -12.09 -47.52 57.61
N TRP A 67 -11.20 -48.34 57.06
CA TRP A 67 -11.52 -49.44 56.16
C TRP A 67 -11.12 -50.76 56.81
N PRO A 68 -12.03 -51.75 56.81
CA PRO A 68 -12.50 -52.42 58.03
C PRO A 68 -11.38 -52.72 59.05
N GLY A 69 -11.17 -51.78 59.98
CA GLY A 69 -10.29 -51.93 61.14
C GLY A 69 -8.86 -51.44 60.97
N ASN A 70 -8.49 -50.82 59.83
CA ASN A 70 -7.19 -50.17 59.63
C ASN A 70 -7.31 -48.79 58.97
N PRO A 71 -6.75 -47.72 59.57
CA PRO A 71 -6.74 -46.38 58.99
C PRO A 71 -5.93 -46.38 57.68
N THR A 72 -6.62 -46.13 56.56
CA THR A 72 -6.00 -46.16 55.22
C THR A 72 -6.04 -44.77 54.59
N GLN A 73 -4.89 -44.30 54.11
CA GLN A 73 -4.78 -43.02 53.41
C GLN A 73 -5.23 -43.15 51.96
N ILE A 74 -6.28 -42.43 51.60
CA ILE A 74 -6.70 -42.27 50.21
C ILE A 74 -6.02 -41.01 49.68
N ASN A 75 -5.03 -41.23 48.81
CA ASN A 75 -4.41 -40.17 48.03
C ASN A 75 -5.28 -39.88 46.81
N VAL A 76 -5.88 -38.69 46.79
CA VAL A 76 -6.65 -38.24 45.64
C VAL A 76 -5.72 -37.43 44.75
N GLU A 77 -5.34 -38.00 43.60
CA GLU A 77 -4.70 -37.23 42.53
C GLU A 77 -5.81 -36.56 41.69
N PRO A 78 -6.06 -35.25 41.82
CA PRO A 78 -7.10 -34.56 41.05
C PRO A 78 -6.61 -34.26 39.63
N LYS A 79 -5.72 -35.11 39.09
CA LYS A 79 -5.28 -34.99 37.70
C LYS A 79 -6.49 -35.40 36.86
N ASN A 80 -7.33 -34.41 36.56
CA ASN A 80 -8.50 -34.38 35.66
C ASN A 80 -9.89 -34.20 36.32
N LEU A 81 -10.01 -33.75 37.58
CA LEU A 81 -11.32 -33.69 38.23
C LEU A 81 -12.14 -32.43 37.84
N TRP A 82 -12.98 -32.49 36.79
CA TRP A 82 -13.77 -31.34 36.32
C TRP A 82 -15.23 -31.61 35.94
N THR A 83 -16.06 -30.58 36.18
CA THR A 83 -17.52 -30.59 36.43
C THR A 83 -18.41 -30.66 35.19
N ASP A 84 -19.52 -31.37 35.31
CA ASP A 84 -20.58 -31.52 34.30
C ASP A 84 -21.54 -30.30 34.22
N GLN A 85 -21.01 -29.07 34.35
CA GLN A 85 -21.76 -27.84 34.04
C GLN A 85 -21.55 -27.36 32.59
N GLY A 86 -20.75 -28.12 31.82
CA GLY A 86 -20.59 -27.89 30.39
C GLY A 86 -21.94 -27.86 29.68
N HIS A 87 -22.88 -28.74 30.02
CA HIS A 87 -24.16 -28.87 29.31
C HIS A 87 -25.04 -27.60 29.33
N GLU A 88 -25.10 -26.83 30.42
CA GLU A 88 -25.90 -25.59 30.45
C GLU A 88 -25.22 -24.44 29.68
N SER A 89 -23.89 -24.33 29.77
CA SER A 89 -23.12 -23.34 29.00
C SER A 89 -23.05 -23.67 27.50
N ASN A 90 -23.07 -24.96 27.15
CA ASN A 90 -23.14 -25.47 25.78
C ASN A 90 -24.46 -25.06 25.10
N GLY A 91 -25.57 -25.08 25.83
CA GLY A 91 -26.86 -24.58 25.33
C GLY A 91 -26.76 -23.12 24.88
N LEU A 92 -26.22 -22.24 25.73
CA LEU A 92 -26.12 -20.81 25.45
C LEU A 92 -25.19 -20.48 24.26
N ALA A 93 -24.07 -21.21 24.15
CA ALA A 93 -23.13 -21.08 23.03
C ALA A 93 -23.75 -21.55 21.70
N VAL A 94 -24.50 -22.65 21.72
CA VAL A 94 -25.24 -23.18 20.57
C VAL A 94 -26.36 -22.23 20.14
N TYR A 95 -27.12 -21.67 21.08
CA TYR A 95 -28.12 -20.65 20.76
C TYR A 95 -27.49 -19.42 20.09
N GLY A 96 -26.36 -18.92 20.62
CA GLY A 96 -25.61 -17.80 20.03
C GLY A 96 -25.10 -18.07 18.62
N PHE A 97 -24.61 -19.29 18.36
CA PHE A 97 -24.15 -19.71 17.03
C PHE A 97 -25.30 -19.72 16.00
N PHE A 98 -26.43 -20.36 16.31
CA PHE A 98 -27.56 -20.44 15.37
C PHE A 98 -28.24 -19.08 15.16
N LEU A 99 -28.43 -18.27 16.22
CA LEU A 99 -28.95 -16.90 16.09
C LEU A 99 -28.06 -16.03 15.19
N SER A 100 -26.74 -16.21 15.25
CA SER A 100 -25.81 -15.47 14.39
C SER A 100 -25.91 -15.87 12.93
N ILE A 101 -26.07 -17.16 12.63
CA ILE A 101 -26.31 -17.67 11.28
C ILE A 101 -27.66 -17.16 10.72
N PHE A 102 -28.72 -17.19 11.52
CA PHE A 102 -30.02 -16.64 11.13
C PHE A 102 -29.95 -15.12 10.89
N GLY A 103 -29.16 -14.38 11.69
CA GLY A 103 -28.88 -12.97 11.48
C GLY A 103 -28.14 -12.71 10.16
N MET A 104 -27.15 -13.52 9.82
CA MET A 104 -26.41 -13.43 8.54
C MET A 104 -27.30 -13.77 7.33
N LEU A 105 -28.16 -14.78 7.43
CA LEU A 105 -29.14 -15.12 6.37
C LEU A 105 -30.17 -14.00 6.16
N THR A 106 -30.60 -13.35 7.25
CA THR A 106 -31.51 -12.20 7.19
C THR A 106 -30.81 -11.00 6.54
N ALA A 107 -29.56 -10.72 6.92
CA ALA A 107 -28.74 -9.67 6.30
C ALA A 107 -28.50 -9.92 4.80
N TRP A 108 -28.24 -11.17 4.40
CA TRP A 108 -28.08 -11.58 3.00
C TRP A 108 -29.38 -11.39 2.19
N ARG A 109 -30.54 -11.74 2.76
CA ARG A 109 -31.84 -11.50 2.12
C ARG A 109 -32.15 -10.01 1.98
N MET A 110 -31.83 -9.20 2.99
CA MET A 110 -31.97 -7.74 2.92
C MET A 110 -31.08 -7.12 1.83
N ARG A 111 -29.85 -7.62 1.65
CA ARG A 111 -28.95 -7.22 0.56
C ARG A 111 -29.54 -7.51 -0.82
N LYS A 112 -30.16 -8.68 -0.98
CA LYS A 112 -30.78 -9.11 -2.25
C LYS A 112 -32.01 -8.27 -2.62
N ALA A 113 -32.65 -7.64 -1.64
CA ALA A 113 -33.79 -6.72 -1.83
C ALA A 113 -33.39 -5.27 -2.16
N GLY A 114 -32.12 -4.99 -2.48
CA GLY A 114 -31.68 -3.67 -2.97
C GLY A 114 -31.48 -2.60 -1.90
N GLN A 115 -31.57 -2.94 -0.61
CA GLN A 115 -31.23 -2.03 0.48
C GLN A 115 -29.80 -2.26 0.95
N ALA A 116 -28.93 -1.26 0.81
CA ALA A 116 -27.60 -1.30 1.41
C ALA A 116 -27.24 0.03 2.08
N PRO A 117 -27.19 0.07 3.41
CA PRO A 117 -26.36 1.01 4.14
C PRO A 117 -25.19 0.27 4.80
N ARG A 118 -24.12 1.02 5.10
CA ARG A 118 -22.91 0.57 5.82
C ARG A 118 -23.20 -0.20 7.14
N SER A 119 -24.41 -0.09 7.68
CA SER A 119 -24.92 -0.87 8.81
C SER A 119 -24.99 -2.38 8.55
N LEU A 120 -25.19 -2.81 7.30
CA LEU A 120 -25.27 -4.23 6.95
C LEU A 120 -23.89 -4.92 7.03
N THR A 121 -22.84 -4.21 6.61
CA THR A 121 -21.45 -4.68 6.74
C THR A 121 -21.07 -4.74 8.23
N ALA A 122 -21.36 -3.69 9.00
CA ALA A 122 -21.10 -3.68 10.44
C ALA A 122 -21.85 -4.79 11.20
N LEU A 123 -23.12 -5.03 10.85
CA LEU A 123 -23.92 -6.13 11.41
C LEU A 123 -23.33 -7.50 11.03
N THR A 124 -22.92 -7.68 9.76
CA THR A 124 -22.30 -8.92 9.30
C THR A 124 -20.97 -9.17 10.01
N THR A 125 -20.16 -8.13 10.22
CA THR A 125 -18.90 -8.21 10.96
C THR A 125 -19.11 -8.54 12.44
N LEU A 126 -20.08 -7.90 13.11
CA LEU A 126 -20.44 -8.21 14.50
C LEU A 126 -20.93 -9.66 14.66
N LEU A 127 -21.76 -10.13 13.72
CA LEU A 127 -22.27 -11.50 13.71
C LEU A 127 -21.16 -12.53 13.41
N LEU A 128 -20.20 -12.22 12.54
CA LEU A 128 -19.02 -13.03 12.30
C LEU A 128 -18.15 -13.14 13.56
N ILE A 129 -17.87 -12.01 14.22
CA ILE A 129 -17.07 -11.98 15.45
C ILE A 129 -17.77 -12.78 16.57
N GLY A 130 -19.08 -12.59 16.75
CA GLY A 130 -19.88 -13.38 17.70
C GLY A 130 -19.81 -14.87 17.41
N THR A 131 -19.95 -15.27 16.14
CA THR A 131 -19.87 -16.67 15.70
C THR A 131 -18.48 -17.27 15.98
N MET A 132 -17.40 -16.52 15.71
CA MET A 132 -16.03 -16.97 15.97
C MET A 132 -15.76 -17.17 17.47
N PHE A 133 -16.24 -16.26 18.33
CA PHE A 133 -16.08 -16.40 19.78
C PHE A 133 -16.90 -17.58 20.33
N SER A 134 -18.14 -17.78 19.85
CA SER A 134 -18.95 -18.95 20.22
C SER A 134 -18.34 -20.27 19.75
N LEU A 135 -17.81 -20.30 18.52
CA LEU A 135 -17.13 -21.49 17.97
C LEU A 135 -15.83 -21.78 18.73
N SER A 136 -15.06 -20.76 19.08
CA SER A 136 -13.83 -20.92 19.87
C SER A 136 -14.13 -21.47 21.26
N ALA A 137 -15.18 -20.97 21.93
CA ALA A 137 -15.64 -21.52 23.20
C ALA A 137 -16.08 -22.98 23.05
N PHE A 138 -16.80 -23.32 21.98
CA PHE A 138 -17.25 -24.68 21.70
C PHE A 138 -16.09 -25.65 21.43
N ILE A 139 -15.16 -25.30 20.55
CA ILE A 139 -13.96 -26.10 20.26
C ILE A 139 -13.13 -26.30 21.52
N PHE A 140 -12.96 -25.25 22.32
CA PHE A 140 -12.19 -25.33 23.56
C PHE A 140 -12.83 -26.27 24.58
N VAL A 141 -14.16 -26.23 24.73
CA VAL A 141 -14.89 -27.20 25.57
C VAL A 141 -14.69 -28.63 25.07
N PHE A 142 -14.83 -28.88 23.76
CA PHE A 142 -14.65 -30.23 23.19
C PHE A 142 -13.20 -30.75 23.30
N VAL A 143 -12.20 -29.90 23.08
CA VAL A 143 -10.79 -30.26 23.26
C VAL A 143 -10.50 -30.62 24.72
N VAL A 144 -11.06 -29.84 25.67
CA VAL A 144 -10.94 -30.13 27.10
C VAL A 144 -11.68 -31.42 27.48
N THR A 145 -12.89 -31.66 26.97
CA THR A 145 -13.64 -32.91 27.18
C THR A 145 -12.88 -34.12 26.64
N TYR A 146 -12.31 -34.03 25.42
CA TYR A 146 -11.52 -35.11 24.82
C TYR A 146 -10.26 -35.45 25.63
N GLN A 147 -9.58 -34.43 26.18
CA GLN A 147 -8.39 -34.61 27.03
C GLN A 147 -8.69 -35.21 28.41
N THR A 148 -9.97 -35.36 28.78
CA THR A 148 -10.39 -35.96 30.06
C THR A 148 -10.77 -37.43 29.98
N THR A 149 -10.66 -38.06 28.79
CA THR A 149 -10.97 -39.48 28.57
C THR A 149 -9.91 -40.38 29.23
N GLY A 150 -10.30 -41.25 30.17
CA GLY A 150 -9.41 -42.27 30.78
C GLY A 150 -9.01 -42.06 32.24
N GLN A 151 -9.84 -41.43 33.07
CA GLN A 151 -9.56 -41.26 34.50
C GLN A 151 -9.79 -42.56 35.28
N ARG A 152 -8.89 -42.91 36.21
CA ARG A 152 -8.99 -44.10 37.07
C ARG A 152 -8.53 -43.79 38.49
N ILE A 153 -9.21 -44.36 39.49
CA ILE A 153 -8.69 -44.48 40.87
C ILE A 153 -7.81 -45.74 40.92
N ARG A 154 -6.80 -45.78 41.79
CA ARG A 154 -5.94 -46.97 41.92
C ARG A 154 -6.79 -48.20 42.32
N GLU A 155 -6.51 -49.29 41.62
CA GLU A 155 -7.22 -50.57 41.65
C GLU A 155 -7.50 -51.19 43.04
N PRO A 156 -6.66 -51.02 44.07
CA PRO A 156 -6.93 -51.58 45.40
C PRO A 156 -8.15 -50.98 46.12
N ILE A 157 -8.63 -49.81 45.70
CA ILE A 157 -9.79 -49.12 46.30
C ILE A 157 -11.09 -49.51 45.59
N THR A 158 -11.02 -49.85 44.29
CA THR A 158 -12.18 -50.26 43.49
C THR A 158 -12.58 -51.72 43.68
N ILE A 159 -11.70 -52.54 44.26
CA ILE A 159 -11.98 -53.95 44.59
C ILE A 159 -12.46 -54.01 46.04
N ASN A 160 -13.77 -53.91 46.24
CA ASN A 160 -14.39 -53.98 47.55
C ASN A 160 -14.65 -55.44 47.97
N ALA A 161 -14.24 -55.82 49.19
CA ALA A 161 -14.63 -57.08 49.85
C ALA A 161 -16.06 -57.05 50.44
N VAL A 162 -16.81 -55.95 50.26
CA VAL A 162 -18.15 -55.69 50.83
C VAL A 162 -19.22 -55.49 49.74
N GLY A 163 -18.95 -55.86 48.49
CA GLY A 163 -19.99 -56.01 47.45
C GLY A 163 -20.57 -54.72 46.85
N LEU A 164 -20.01 -53.54 47.12
CA LEU A 164 -20.33 -52.29 46.41
C LEU A 164 -19.26 -51.99 45.37
N ASN A 165 -19.59 -52.22 44.09
CA ASN A 165 -18.72 -51.92 42.95
C ASN A 165 -18.98 -50.50 42.45
N TYR A 166 -17.93 -49.67 42.51
CA TYR A 166 -17.93 -48.33 41.95
C TYR A 166 -17.35 -48.40 40.52
N PRO A 167 -18.03 -47.87 39.48
CA PRO A 167 -17.60 -48.03 38.09
C PRO A 167 -16.21 -47.45 37.86
N ALA A 168 -15.29 -48.25 37.34
CA ALA A 168 -13.85 -47.92 37.32
C ALA A 168 -13.45 -46.67 36.51
N GLU A 169 -14.31 -46.15 35.62
CA GLU A 169 -13.86 -45.21 34.58
C GLU A 169 -14.76 -44.00 34.29
N LYS A 170 -15.81 -43.72 35.09
CA LYS A 170 -16.71 -42.59 34.81
C LYS A 170 -17.18 -41.89 36.08
N TRP A 171 -16.39 -40.93 36.56
CA TRP A 171 -16.71 -40.10 37.72
C TRP A 171 -16.75 -38.62 37.32
N THR A 172 -17.85 -37.94 37.65
CA THR A 172 -17.93 -36.47 37.67
C THR A 172 -17.56 -35.96 39.08
N PRO A 173 -17.15 -34.70 39.27
CA PRO A 173 -16.86 -34.17 40.61
C PRO A 173 -18.00 -34.36 41.60
N GLU A 174 -19.26 -34.23 41.16
CA GLU A 174 -20.43 -34.43 42.01
C GLU A 174 -20.62 -35.89 42.43
N THR A 175 -20.56 -36.83 41.48
CA THR A 175 -20.69 -38.27 41.79
C THR A 175 -19.52 -38.76 42.64
N TRP A 176 -18.33 -38.20 42.45
CA TRP A 176 -17.14 -38.47 43.25
C TRP A 176 -17.27 -37.99 44.70
N PHE A 177 -17.73 -36.76 44.93
CA PHE A 177 -17.96 -36.25 46.29
C PHE A 177 -19.07 -37.02 47.02
N ARG A 178 -20.09 -37.51 46.29
CA ARG A 178 -21.12 -38.39 46.86
C ARG A 178 -20.55 -39.75 47.26
N ALA A 179 -19.74 -40.38 46.39
CA ALA A 179 -19.08 -41.65 46.73
C ALA A 179 -18.11 -41.52 47.91
N MET A 180 -17.41 -40.38 48.06
CA MET A 180 -16.57 -40.10 49.24
C MET A 180 -17.38 -39.88 50.53
N LEU A 181 -18.61 -39.36 50.45
CA LEU A 181 -19.53 -39.24 51.59
C LEU A 181 -20.17 -40.58 51.98
N ASP A 182 -20.27 -41.52 51.03
CA ASP A 182 -20.78 -42.88 51.27
C ASP A 182 -19.71 -43.81 51.89
N LEU A 183 -18.45 -43.37 51.98
CA LEU A 183 -17.36 -44.08 52.68
C LEU A 183 -17.33 -43.70 54.18
N PRO A 184 -17.01 -44.65 55.09
CA PRO A 184 -16.90 -44.38 56.53
C PRO A 184 -15.62 -43.59 56.84
N LEU A 185 -15.68 -42.27 56.66
CA LEU A 185 -14.55 -41.38 56.92
C LEU A 185 -14.22 -41.33 58.43
N ALA A 186 -12.93 -41.41 58.77
CA ALA A 186 -12.47 -41.50 60.16
C ALA A 186 -12.58 -40.17 60.95
N ASP A 187 -12.75 -39.03 60.26
CA ASP A 187 -12.83 -37.68 60.85
C ASP A 187 -14.16 -36.97 60.49
N GLY A 188 -14.97 -36.71 61.52
CA GLY A 188 -16.27 -36.04 61.39
C GLY A 188 -16.20 -34.58 60.90
N ALA A 189 -15.07 -33.89 61.10
CA ALA A 189 -14.86 -32.52 60.61
C ALA A 189 -14.62 -32.51 59.09
N GLN A 190 -13.88 -33.49 58.56
CA GLN A 190 -13.65 -33.67 57.13
C GLN A 190 -14.93 -34.09 56.41
N HIS A 191 -15.70 -35.01 57.00
CA HIS A 191 -17.01 -35.39 56.48
C HIS A 191 -17.96 -34.18 56.40
N SER A 192 -17.97 -33.32 57.41
CA SER A 192 -18.78 -32.09 57.43
C SER A 192 -18.30 -31.05 56.41
N GLN A 193 -16.99 -30.93 56.19
CA GLN A 193 -16.41 -30.01 55.21
C GLN A 193 -16.74 -30.44 53.78
N ILE A 194 -16.67 -31.74 53.49
CA ILE A 194 -17.07 -32.32 52.20
C ILE A 194 -18.56 -32.10 51.97
N LYS A 195 -19.41 -32.42 52.96
CA LYS A 195 -20.87 -32.24 52.91
C LYS A 195 -21.32 -30.79 52.69
N ARG A 196 -20.63 -29.82 53.30
CA ARG A 196 -20.91 -28.39 53.12
C ARG A 196 -20.62 -27.94 51.68
N ARG A 197 -19.53 -28.45 51.07
CA ARG A 197 -19.16 -28.14 49.67
C ARG A 197 -20.11 -28.78 48.65
N THR A 198 -20.67 -29.95 48.93
CA THR A 198 -21.72 -30.55 48.08
C THR A 198 -23.06 -29.83 48.17
N HIS A 199 -23.42 -29.29 49.35
CA HIS A 199 -24.69 -28.57 49.54
C HIS A 199 -24.71 -27.15 48.96
N GLU A 200 -23.59 -26.42 48.99
CA GLU A 200 -23.48 -25.09 48.35
C GLU A 200 -23.68 -25.16 46.83
N HIS A 201 -23.49 -26.33 46.21
CA HIS A 201 -23.71 -26.57 44.78
C HIS A 201 -25.16 -26.96 44.41
N ASN A 202 -26.01 -27.35 45.36
CA ASN A 202 -27.39 -27.80 45.09
C ASN A 202 -28.47 -26.70 45.21
N CYS A 203 -28.10 -25.45 45.48
CA CYS A 203 -29.04 -24.35 45.64
C CYS A 203 -29.27 -23.58 44.31
N THR A 204 -29.99 -24.22 43.39
CA THR A 204 -30.25 -23.72 42.02
C THR A 204 -31.46 -22.79 41.87
N TYR A 205 -31.88 -22.03 42.89
CA TYR A 205 -33.10 -21.21 42.81
C TYR A 205 -33.04 -19.76 43.33
N THR A 206 -31.87 -19.19 43.65
CA THR A 206 -31.77 -17.75 44.00
C THR A 206 -30.54 -17.07 43.38
N CYS A 207 -30.51 -17.00 42.05
CA CYS A 207 -29.37 -16.53 41.24
C CYS A 207 -29.22 -14.99 41.08
N THR A 208 -29.82 -14.14 41.92
CA THR A 208 -29.61 -12.67 41.80
C THR A 208 -28.86 -12.06 42.96
N PHE A 209 -29.01 -12.56 44.19
CA PHE A 209 -28.37 -11.96 45.37
C PHE A 209 -26.99 -12.57 45.70
N THR A 210 -26.76 -13.85 45.36
CA THR A 210 -25.47 -14.51 45.60
C THR A 210 -24.39 -14.04 44.62
N TYR A 211 -24.76 -13.62 43.41
CA TYR A 211 -23.84 -13.11 42.39
C TYR A 211 -23.21 -11.77 42.77
N ALA A 212 -23.99 -10.85 43.36
CA ALA A 212 -23.45 -9.59 43.89
C ALA A 212 -22.53 -9.84 45.09
N ARG A 213 -22.86 -10.84 45.93
CA ARG A 213 -22.06 -11.20 47.11
C ARG A 213 -20.77 -11.92 46.74
N LEU A 214 -20.76 -12.76 45.70
CA LEU A 214 -19.55 -13.39 45.14
C LEU A 214 -18.66 -12.38 44.42
N LEU A 215 -19.22 -11.37 43.73
CA LEU A 215 -18.45 -10.24 43.22
C LEU A 215 -17.77 -9.47 44.37
N LEU A 216 -18.48 -9.22 45.48
CA LEU A 216 -17.96 -8.52 46.66
C LEU A 216 -16.99 -9.38 47.52
N LEU A 217 -17.17 -10.70 47.54
CA LEU A 217 -16.26 -11.64 48.22
C LEU A 217 -15.00 -11.92 47.39
N SER A 218 -15.11 -11.95 46.05
CA SER A 218 -13.98 -11.93 45.12
C SER A 218 -13.16 -10.63 45.23
N LEU A 219 -13.79 -9.53 45.65
CA LEU A 219 -13.10 -8.27 45.93
C LEU A 219 -12.38 -8.25 47.29
N SER A 220 -12.70 -9.17 48.22
CA SER A 220 -12.18 -9.15 49.60
C SER A 220 -11.26 -10.31 49.99
N ARG A 221 -11.12 -11.37 49.17
CA ARG A 221 -10.10 -12.42 49.40
C ARG A 221 -8.91 -12.27 48.45
N THR A 222 -7.89 -11.65 49.02
CA THR A 222 -6.49 -11.54 48.65
C THR A 222 -5.92 -12.76 47.91
N ARG A 223 -5.97 -12.72 46.56
CA ARG A 223 -4.94 -13.21 45.61
C ARG A 223 -5.25 -12.97 44.12
N GLY A 224 -6.29 -12.19 43.78
CA GLY A 224 -6.66 -11.82 42.40
C GLY A 224 -6.42 -10.36 42.01
N TYR A 225 -5.60 -9.60 42.75
CA TYR A 225 -5.45 -8.16 42.51
C TYR A 225 -4.99 -7.82 41.08
N ALA A 226 -4.07 -8.60 40.49
CA ALA A 226 -3.56 -8.31 39.14
C ALA A 226 -4.67 -8.28 38.05
N MET A 227 -5.69 -9.14 38.16
CA MET A 227 -6.76 -9.26 37.16
C MET A 227 -7.80 -8.13 37.27
N GLY A 228 -8.09 -7.67 38.50
CA GLY A 228 -8.98 -6.52 38.73
C GLY A 228 -8.34 -5.19 38.29
N TRP A 229 -7.04 -5.02 38.46
CA TRP A 229 -6.33 -3.83 37.94
C TRP A 229 -6.35 -3.79 36.40
N LEU A 230 -6.24 -4.94 35.73
CA LEU A 230 -6.31 -5.04 34.27
C LEU A 230 -7.68 -4.63 33.70
N THR A 231 -8.78 -4.96 34.38
CA THR A 231 -10.12 -4.53 33.96
C THR A 231 -10.34 -3.02 34.12
N TYR A 232 -9.86 -2.41 35.22
CA TYR A 232 -9.91 -0.95 35.37
C TYR A 232 -9.01 -0.20 34.36
N LEU A 233 -7.86 -0.78 33.98
CA LEU A 233 -6.99 -0.22 32.93
C LEU A 233 -7.60 -0.34 31.52
N ALA A 234 -8.46 -1.34 31.28
CA ALA A 234 -9.11 -1.57 29.98
C ALA A 234 -10.37 -0.71 29.75
N MET A 235 -11.03 -0.20 30.80
CA MET A 235 -12.28 0.56 30.70
C MET A 235 -12.21 1.81 29.81
N PRO A 236 -11.15 2.66 29.87
CA PRO A 236 -11.02 3.80 28.96
C PRO A 236 -10.92 3.39 27.49
N ALA A 237 -10.26 2.26 27.20
CA ALA A 237 -10.13 1.75 25.84
C ALA A 237 -11.49 1.26 25.30
N VAL A 238 -12.26 0.53 26.12
CA VAL A 238 -13.62 0.09 25.77
C VAL A 238 -14.54 1.29 25.54
N LEU A 239 -14.49 2.31 26.40
CA LEU A 239 -15.27 3.54 26.23
C LEU A 239 -14.92 4.29 24.94
N VAL A 240 -13.64 4.45 24.63
CA VAL A 240 -13.18 5.10 23.39
C VAL A 240 -13.64 4.32 22.17
N ILE A 241 -13.55 2.99 22.18
CA ILE A 241 -14.03 2.13 21.09
C ILE A 241 -15.55 2.27 20.94
N ALA A 242 -16.31 2.28 22.03
CA ALA A 242 -17.76 2.49 21.99
C ALA A 242 -18.13 3.85 21.42
N MET A 243 -17.45 4.94 21.85
CA MET A 243 -17.67 6.29 21.33
C MET A 243 -17.30 6.39 19.83
N ARG A 244 -16.24 5.69 19.40
CA ARG A 244 -15.86 5.60 17.98
C ARG A 244 -16.94 4.94 17.15
N LEU A 245 -17.42 3.77 17.58
CA LEU A 245 -18.49 3.06 16.90
C LEU A 245 -19.80 3.87 16.90
N LEU A 246 -20.10 4.57 18.00
CA LEU A 246 -21.24 5.47 18.09
C LEU A 246 -21.12 6.66 17.11
N SER A 247 -19.92 7.21 16.93
CA SER A 247 -19.71 8.31 15.96
C SER A 247 -20.00 7.90 14.51
N LEU A 248 -19.95 6.61 14.17
CA LEU A 248 -20.26 6.11 12.82
C LEU A 248 -21.76 6.07 12.50
N VAL A 249 -22.62 6.11 13.53
CA VAL A 249 -24.08 6.02 13.38
C VAL A 249 -24.79 7.33 13.70
N LEU A 250 -24.07 8.33 14.19
CA LEU A 250 -24.61 9.65 14.51
C LEU A 250 -24.59 10.60 13.28
N PRO A 251 -25.51 11.58 13.21
CA PRO A 251 -25.43 12.68 12.24
C PRO A 251 -24.13 13.49 12.38
N ALA A 252 -23.73 14.21 11.33
CA ALA A 252 -22.40 14.83 11.22
C ALA A 252 -21.95 15.67 12.43
N LYS A 253 -22.82 16.55 12.96
CA LYS A 253 -22.48 17.42 14.12
C LYS A 253 -22.30 16.62 15.43
N PRO A 254 -23.25 15.76 15.87
CA PRO A 254 -23.03 14.88 17.02
C PRO A 254 -21.86 13.89 16.84
N ALA A 255 -21.68 13.35 15.63
CA ALA A 255 -20.56 12.45 15.31
C ALA A 255 -19.20 13.14 15.49
N GLN A 256 -19.06 14.38 15.01
CA GLN A 256 -17.86 15.19 15.21
C GLN A 256 -17.57 15.41 16.70
N LEU A 257 -18.59 15.77 17.48
CA LEU A 257 -18.44 16.01 18.91
C LEU A 257 -18.01 14.75 19.67
N VAL A 258 -18.65 13.61 19.39
CA VAL A 258 -18.29 12.31 19.99
C VAL A 258 -16.88 11.87 19.58
N SER A 259 -16.53 12.04 18.31
CA SER A 259 -15.18 11.73 17.80
C SER A 259 -14.11 12.60 18.46
N TYR A 260 -14.37 13.90 18.63
CA TYR A 260 -13.48 14.82 19.34
C TYR A 260 -13.21 14.36 20.77
N TYR A 261 -14.27 14.05 21.54
CA TYR A 261 -14.10 13.58 22.92
C TYR A 261 -13.44 12.19 22.97
N ALA A 262 -13.71 11.30 22.02
CA ALA A 262 -13.03 10.00 21.93
C ALA A 262 -11.51 10.16 21.72
N PHE A 263 -11.09 11.06 20.80
CA PHE A 263 -9.67 11.38 20.63
C PHE A 263 -9.07 12.06 21.86
N ALA A 264 -9.80 12.99 22.48
CA ALA A 264 -9.32 13.72 23.66
C ALA A 264 -9.11 12.79 24.88
N ILE A 265 -10.09 11.91 25.16
CA ILE A 265 -9.99 10.90 26.22
C ILE A 265 -8.82 9.96 25.93
N SER A 266 -8.73 9.43 24.71
CA SER A 266 -7.61 8.58 24.30
C SER A 266 -6.27 9.26 24.53
N SER A 267 -6.12 10.51 24.05
CA SER A 267 -4.87 11.28 24.18
C SER A 267 -4.50 11.51 25.65
N PHE A 268 -5.47 11.88 26.49
CA PHE A 268 -5.25 12.13 27.91
C PHE A 268 -4.89 10.86 28.68
N THR A 269 -5.60 9.75 28.43
CA THR A 269 -5.30 8.45 29.05
C THR A 269 -3.90 7.97 28.68
N LEU A 270 -3.52 8.04 27.40
CA LEU A 270 -2.21 7.62 26.93
C LEU A 270 -1.08 8.50 27.50
N MET A 271 -1.32 9.80 27.64
CA MET A 271 -0.38 10.71 28.29
C MET A 271 -0.16 10.33 29.76
N LEU A 272 -1.23 10.01 30.50
CA LEU A 272 -1.14 9.62 31.91
C LEU A 272 -0.44 8.26 32.08
N SER A 273 -0.74 7.29 31.21
CA SER A 273 -0.05 5.99 31.17
C SER A 273 1.45 6.15 30.89
N CYS A 274 1.83 7.02 29.95
CA CYS A 274 3.24 7.31 29.65
C CYS A 274 3.94 8.05 30.79
N ALA A 275 3.24 8.94 31.51
CA ALA A 275 3.78 9.61 32.70
C ALA A 275 4.01 8.63 33.87
N LEU A 276 3.10 7.67 34.06
CA LEU A 276 3.29 6.58 35.02
C LEU A 276 4.50 5.72 34.64
N TYR A 277 4.59 5.29 33.38
CA TYR A 277 5.78 4.59 32.84
C TYR A 277 7.06 5.39 33.11
N GLY A 278 7.04 6.69 32.84
CA GLY A 278 8.17 7.59 33.09
C GLY A 278 8.58 7.66 34.55
N THR A 279 7.63 7.65 35.48
CA THR A 279 7.90 7.64 36.92
C THR A 279 8.56 6.32 37.34
N LEU A 280 8.06 5.18 36.84
CA LEU A 280 8.59 3.86 37.15
C LEU A 280 10.00 3.64 36.58
N VAL A 281 10.25 4.09 35.36
CA VAL A 281 11.56 3.95 34.67
C VAL A 281 12.59 4.96 35.18
N ALA A 282 12.16 6.08 35.76
CA ALA A 282 13.08 7.08 36.26
C ALA A 282 13.98 6.59 37.41
N ILE A 283 13.46 5.71 38.27
CA ILE A 283 14.18 5.18 39.43
C ILE A 283 15.41 4.35 38.99
N PRO A 284 15.27 3.27 38.20
CA PRO A 284 16.41 2.49 37.75
C PRO A 284 17.37 3.32 36.90
N LEU A 285 16.87 4.14 35.96
CA LEU A 285 17.74 4.98 35.11
C LEU A 285 18.56 5.99 35.90
N ARG A 286 18.06 6.54 37.01
CA ARG A 286 18.85 7.40 37.89
C ARG A 286 19.93 6.61 38.64
N MET A 287 19.59 5.43 39.16
CA MET A 287 20.54 4.58 39.89
C MET A 287 21.74 4.18 39.01
N VAL A 288 21.52 3.94 37.72
CA VAL A 288 22.60 3.58 36.77
C VAL A 288 23.23 4.80 36.07
N GLY A 289 22.99 6.03 36.53
CA GLY A 289 23.60 7.24 35.96
C GLY A 289 23.01 7.75 34.65
N TYR A 290 21.99 7.08 34.09
CA TYR A 290 21.33 7.42 32.82
C TYR A 290 20.10 8.32 32.98
N GLY A 291 19.97 9.07 34.08
CA GLY A 291 18.81 9.91 34.37
C GLY A 291 18.49 10.99 33.31
N GLY A 292 19.46 11.36 32.45
CA GLY A 292 19.21 12.28 31.33
C GLY A 292 18.41 11.67 30.16
N LEU A 293 18.23 10.34 30.13
CA LEU A 293 17.48 9.65 29.07
C LEU A 293 15.99 9.48 29.38
N ILE A 294 15.55 9.82 30.60
CA ILE A 294 14.19 9.58 31.08
C ILE A 294 13.13 10.27 30.20
N GLN A 295 13.32 11.55 29.85
CA GLN A 295 12.36 12.24 28.97
C GLN A 295 12.34 11.64 27.56
N TRP A 296 13.50 11.23 27.04
CA TRP A 296 13.61 10.64 25.71
C TRP A 296 12.84 9.32 25.61
N THR A 297 13.02 8.41 26.56
CA THR A 297 12.32 7.10 26.53
C THR A 297 10.81 7.26 26.65
N VAL A 298 10.35 8.18 27.51
CA VAL A 298 8.92 8.48 27.66
C VAL A 298 8.35 9.16 26.42
N ALA A 299 9.09 10.08 25.80
CA ALA A 299 8.68 10.72 24.55
C ALA A 299 8.52 9.69 23.41
N ARG A 300 9.43 8.71 23.30
CA ARG A 300 9.31 7.62 22.31
C ARG A 300 8.11 6.71 22.58
N ALA A 301 7.86 6.36 23.85
CA ALA A 301 6.66 5.59 24.21
C ALA A 301 5.38 6.36 23.85
N PHE A 302 5.33 7.66 24.21
CA PHE A 302 4.18 8.52 23.94
C PHE A 302 3.91 8.68 22.44
N LYS A 303 4.95 8.79 21.61
CA LYS A 303 4.82 8.79 20.13
C LYS A 303 4.03 7.59 19.62
N TRP A 304 4.49 6.38 19.95
CA TRP A 304 3.89 5.16 19.42
C TRP A 304 2.49 4.92 19.97
N CYS A 305 2.29 5.19 21.26
CA CYS A 305 0.98 5.10 21.90
C CYS A 305 -0.03 6.07 21.25
N MET A 306 0.34 7.33 21.05
CA MET A 306 -0.53 8.32 20.41
C MET A 306 -0.82 7.99 18.96
N TRP A 307 0.15 7.53 18.19
CA TRP A 307 -0.08 7.10 16.81
C TRP A 307 -1.07 5.94 16.75
N LEU A 308 -0.92 4.91 17.59
CA LEU A 308 -1.86 3.79 17.66
C LEU A 308 -3.26 4.22 18.14
N GLY A 309 -3.35 5.10 19.13
CA GLY A 309 -4.63 5.50 19.74
C GLY A 309 -5.40 6.57 18.96
N THR A 310 -4.70 7.43 18.22
CA THR A 310 -5.30 8.61 17.55
C THR A 310 -5.02 8.69 16.06
N GLY A 311 -4.08 7.90 15.52
CA GLY A 311 -3.65 8.02 14.12
C GLY A 311 -2.95 9.34 13.80
N VAL A 312 -2.60 10.13 14.81
CA VAL A 312 -1.86 11.38 14.65
C VAL A 312 -0.36 11.11 14.74
N THR A 313 0.41 11.69 13.83
CA THR A 313 1.87 11.67 13.90
C THR A 313 2.46 12.99 13.39
N PHE A 314 3.63 13.35 13.89
CA PHE A 314 4.41 14.46 13.36
C PHE A 314 5.54 13.92 12.49
N ARG A 315 5.61 14.41 11.25
CA ARG A 315 6.71 14.13 10.33
C ARG A 315 7.76 15.21 10.51
N VAL A 316 8.97 14.79 10.85
CA VAL A 316 10.08 15.70 11.13
C VAL A 316 11.01 15.69 9.92
N THR A 317 11.28 16.87 9.35
CA THR A 317 12.20 17.08 8.23
C THR A 317 13.27 18.11 8.62
N GLY A 318 14.44 18.04 8.01
CA GLY A 318 15.47 19.09 8.11
C GLY A 318 15.36 20.10 6.95
N SER A 319 15.59 21.38 7.21
CA SER A 319 15.82 22.34 6.12
C SER A 319 17.19 22.11 5.46
N MET A 320 17.25 22.28 4.13
CA MET A 320 18.50 22.20 3.33
C MET A 320 19.59 23.16 3.84
N LYS A 321 20.85 22.82 3.59
CA LYS A 321 22.00 23.67 3.92
C LYS A 321 21.91 25.01 3.17
N LYS A 322 22.09 26.13 3.88
CA LYS A 322 22.70 27.32 3.26
C LYS A 322 24.21 27.08 3.27
N GLU A 323 24.91 27.43 2.19
CA GLU A 323 26.33 27.15 1.95
C GLU A 323 27.18 27.18 3.23
N GLY A 324 27.87 26.06 3.53
CA GLY A 324 28.76 25.93 4.68
C GLY A 324 28.12 25.58 6.05
N GLY A 325 26.80 25.44 6.17
CA GLY A 325 26.09 25.13 7.43
C GLY A 325 25.76 23.65 7.71
N LEU A 326 25.44 23.32 8.97
CA LEU A 326 24.86 22.03 9.39
C LEU A 326 23.38 21.93 8.94
N SER A 327 22.95 20.75 8.50
CA SER A 327 21.54 20.50 8.15
C SER A 327 20.64 20.53 9.40
N GLY A 328 19.35 20.82 9.22
CA GLY A 328 18.38 20.81 10.32
C GLY A 328 18.25 19.46 11.02
N GLU A 329 18.37 18.35 10.28
CA GLU A 329 18.34 16.99 10.85
C GLU A 329 19.61 16.65 11.64
N ASP A 330 20.77 17.14 11.19
CA ASP A 330 22.02 16.97 11.93
C ASP A 330 22.04 17.80 13.22
N ALA A 331 21.34 18.94 13.25
CA ALA A 331 21.19 19.77 14.45
C ALA A 331 20.48 19.04 15.61
N LEU A 332 19.70 17.98 15.33
CA LEU A 332 19.11 17.12 16.39
C LEU A 332 20.17 16.24 17.09
N LYS A 333 21.36 16.06 16.48
CA LYS A 333 22.48 15.32 17.08
C LYS A 333 23.40 16.23 17.90
N ASP A 334 23.32 17.54 17.69
CA ASP A 334 24.11 18.53 18.41
C ASP A 334 23.72 18.60 19.89
N ARG A 335 24.76 18.54 20.74
CA ARG A 335 24.62 18.75 22.18
C ARG A 335 25.89 19.37 22.76
N PRO A 336 25.81 20.30 23.72
CA PRO A 336 24.60 20.94 24.21
C PRO A 336 24.04 22.01 23.23
N ALA A 337 22.71 22.15 23.16
CA ALA A 337 22.00 23.13 22.34
C ALA A 337 20.67 23.57 23.01
N VAL A 338 20.17 24.76 22.63
CA VAL A 338 18.84 25.25 23.00
C VAL A 338 17.90 25.10 21.81
N PHE A 339 16.90 24.23 21.90
CA PHE A 339 15.88 24.06 20.88
C PHE A 339 14.72 25.01 21.15
N VAL A 340 14.26 25.71 20.11
CA VAL A 340 13.11 26.64 20.19
C VAL A 340 12.04 26.25 19.20
N GLY A 341 10.81 26.00 19.67
CA GLY A 341 9.69 25.61 18.81
C GLY A 341 8.45 26.47 18.98
N ASN A 342 7.63 26.59 17.93
CA ASN A 342 6.33 27.26 18.04
C ASN A 342 5.32 26.43 18.84
N HIS A 343 4.39 27.08 19.54
CA HIS A 343 3.44 26.45 20.45
C HIS A 343 1.99 26.72 20.04
N GLN A 344 1.36 25.77 19.38
CA GLN A 344 -0.01 25.89 18.85
C GLN A 344 -1.05 25.33 19.83
N THR A 345 -0.88 24.10 20.33
CA THR A 345 -1.84 23.42 21.23
C THR A 345 -1.14 22.43 22.18
N GLU A 346 -1.92 21.67 22.96
CA GLU A 346 -1.44 20.53 23.75
C GLU A 346 -0.80 19.43 22.91
N LEU A 347 -1.18 19.31 21.64
CA LEU A 347 -0.69 18.28 20.72
C LEU A 347 0.81 18.43 20.40
N ASP A 348 1.41 19.60 20.65
CA ASP A 348 2.86 19.81 20.50
C ASP A 348 3.70 18.91 21.41
N VAL A 349 3.13 18.34 22.48
CA VAL A 349 3.82 17.34 23.30
C VAL A 349 4.09 16.06 22.49
N LEU A 350 3.20 15.72 21.56
CA LEU A 350 3.40 14.60 20.63
C LEU A 350 4.46 14.93 19.58
N MET A 351 4.56 16.19 19.13
CA MET A 351 5.67 16.65 18.28
C MET A 351 7.01 16.38 18.97
N LEU A 352 7.14 16.72 20.25
CA LEU A 352 8.33 16.36 21.03
C LEU A 352 8.54 14.84 20.98
N GLY A 353 7.50 14.05 21.19
CA GLY A 353 7.50 12.59 20.98
C GLY A 353 8.16 12.11 19.68
N CYS A 354 8.05 12.86 18.59
CA CYS A 354 8.64 12.53 17.28
C CYS A 354 10.10 12.99 17.11
N MET A 355 10.48 14.16 17.63
CA MET A 355 11.81 14.75 17.40
C MET A 355 12.76 14.83 18.60
N PHE A 356 12.29 14.62 19.83
CA PHE A 356 13.05 14.85 21.07
C PHE A 356 14.46 14.21 21.03
N PRO A 357 15.55 15.00 21.04
CA PRO A 357 16.89 14.44 21.10
C PRO A 357 17.20 13.77 22.44
N LYS A 358 18.13 12.81 22.45
CA LYS A 358 18.62 12.20 23.70
C LYS A 358 19.26 13.29 24.59
N TYR A 359 19.14 13.13 25.91
CA TYR A 359 19.66 14.09 26.89
C TYR A 359 19.09 15.51 26.76
N THR A 360 17.82 15.64 26.35
CA THR A 360 17.09 16.90 26.30
C THR A 360 16.16 17.03 27.51
N SER A 361 16.05 18.24 28.05
CA SER A 361 15.08 18.61 29.07
C SER A 361 14.12 19.67 28.57
N VAL A 362 12.83 19.51 28.84
CA VAL A 362 11.85 20.57 28.62
C VAL A 362 11.86 21.60 29.74
N THR A 363 11.44 22.82 29.42
CA THR A 363 11.07 23.83 30.41
C THR A 363 9.58 23.73 30.76
N ALA A 364 9.23 23.86 32.04
CA ALA A 364 7.86 23.73 32.52
C ALA A 364 7.49 24.75 33.59
N LYS A 365 6.20 25.04 33.75
CA LYS A 365 5.70 25.91 34.84
C LYS A 365 5.92 25.21 36.19
N LYS A 366 6.50 25.92 37.17
CA LYS A 366 6.80 25.39 38.52
C LYS A 366 5.62 24.68 39.20
N SER A 367 4.39 25.15 38.99
CA SER A 367 3.19 24.54 39.57
C SER A 367 2.90 23.12 39.06
N LEU A 368 3.39 22.74 37.87
CA LEU A 368 3.19 21.39 37.31
C LEU A 368 3.93 20.31 38.11
N LYS A 369 4.94 20.68 38.90
CA LYS A 369 5.68 19.74 39.77
C LYS A 369 4.77 18.97 40.73
N PHE A 370 3.63 19.55 41.10
CA PHE A 370 2.70 18.99 42.09
C PHE A 370 1.58 18.14 41.48
N VAL A 371 1.48 18.05 40.14
CA VAL A 371 0.47 17.21 39.48
C VAL A 371 0.84 15.73 39.65
N PRO A 372 -0.04 14.85 40.15
CA PRO A 372 0.27 13.43 40.29
C PRO A 372 0.64 12.78 38.96
N LEU A 373 1.54 11.79 38.99
CA LEU A 373 2.14 11.10 37.83
C LEU A 373 2.97 12.00 36.91
N LEU A 374 2.34 13.00 36.28
CA LEU A 374 3.01 13.92 35.36
C LEU A 374 4.08 14.76 36.07
N GLY A 375 3.75 15.38 37.19
CA GLY A 375 4.68 16.19 37.98
C GLY A 375 5.81 15.37 38.60
N TRP A 376 5.52 14.13 39.03
CA TRP A 376 6.52 13.19 39.54
C TRP A 376 7.53 12.80 38.45
N PHE A 377 7.05 12.38 37.28
CA PHE A 377 7.89 12.13 36.11
C PHE A 377 8.73 13.37 35.75
N MET A 378 8.12 14.56 35.70
CA MET A 378 8.84 15.79 35.36
C MET A 378 9.92 16.14 36.39
N ALA A 379 9.65 15.99 37.69
CA ALA A 379 10.63 16.18 38.75
C ALA A 379 11.77 15.16 38.68
N LEU A 380 11.46 13.91 38.30
CA LEU A 380 12.43 12.84 38.18
C LEU A 380 13.23 12.88 36.86
N SER A 381 12.81 13.64 35.86
CA SER A 381 13.42 13.65 34.53
C SER A 381 14.29 14.87 34.22
N LYS A 382 14.79 15.58 35.25
CA LYS A 382 15.64 16.78 35.14
C LYS A 382 14.97 17.95 34.39
N THR A 383 13.65 18.07 34.49
CA THR A 383 12.87 19.21 33.93
C THR A 383 13.32 20.53 34.54
N VAL A 384 13.49 21.56 33.70
CA VAL A 384 13.78 22.92 34.17
C VAL A 384 12.46 23.62 34.54
N PHE A 385 12.17 23.71 35.83
CA PHE A 385 10.96 24.37 36.32
C PHE A 385 11.16 25.88 36.44
N ILE A 386 10.36 26.64 35.69
CA ILE A 386 10.41 28.10 35.64
C ILE A 386 9.21 28.68 36.38
N ASP A 387 9.48 29.62 37.27
CA ASP A 387 8.47 30.44 37.93
C ASP A 387 8.33 31.78 37.18
N ARG A 388 7.36 31.81 36.26
CA ARG A 388 7.16 32.92 35.33
C ARG A 388 6.67 34.21 36.01
N ALA A 389 6.25 34.16 37.27
CA ALA A 389 5.79 35.32 38.03
C ALA A 389 6.94 36.07 38.72
N ASN A 390 8.06 35.40 38.97
CA ASN A 390 9.21 35.98 39.67
C ASN A 390 10.46 35.95 38.78
N ARG A 391 10.92 37.14 38.36
CA ARG A 391 12.08 37.31 37.46
C ARG A 391 13.37 36.77 38.07
N THR A 392 13.55 36.90 39.38
CA THR A 392 14.77 36.47 40.09
C THR A 392 14.86 34.95 40.14
N SER A 393 13.76 34.25 40.44
CA SER A 393 13.73 32.78 40.45
C SER A 393 13.78 32.18 39.04
N SER A 394 13.21 32.86 38.03
CA SER A 394 13.37 32.49 36.62
C SER A 394 14.84 32.57 36.17
N ARG A 395 15.57 33.63 36.55
CA ARG A 395 17.01 33.78 36.25
C ARG A 395 17.83 32.66 36.90
N ALA A 396 17.63 32.41 38.20
CA ALA A 396 18.33 31.33 38.91
C ALA A 396 18.10 29.94 38.28
N ALA A 397 16.89 29.67 37.77
CA ALA A 397 16.59 28.44 37.04
C ALA A 397 17.36 28.34 35.72
N PHE A 398 17.51 29.46 35.00
CA PHE A 398 18.33 29.51 33.78
C PHE A 398 19.83 29.42 34.07
N ASP A 399 20.32 30.01 35.18
CA ASP A 399 21.72 29.87 35.60
C ASP A 399 22.05 28.40 35.89
N THR A 400 21.16 27.71 36.60
CA THR A 400 21.28 26.27 36.88
C THR A 400 21.25 25.46 35.59
N ALA A 401 20.35 25.81 34.66
CA ALA A 401 20.28 25.16 33.35
C ALA A 401 21.58 25.38 32.57
N ALA A 402 22.08 26.62 32.47
CA ALA A 402 23.33 26.96 31.78
C ALA A 402 24.52 26.18 32.35
N HIS A 403 24.62 26.10 33.68
CA HIS A 403 25.65 25.29 34.35
C HIS A 403 25.52 23.80 33.98
N THR A 404 24.31 23.25 34.00
CA THR A 404 24.04 21.85 33.65
C THR A 404 24.33 21.54 32.18
N MET A 405 24.03 22.49 31.28
CA MET A 405 24.37 22.38 29.86
C MET A 405 25.88 22.32 29.66
N LYS A 406 26.66 23.13 30.41
CA LYS A 406 28.13 23.12 30.33
C LYS A 406 28.75 21.85 30.93
N THR A 407 28.26 21.39 32.07
CA THR A 407 28.87 20.26 32.81
C THR A 407 28.42 18.89 32.29
N THR A 408 27.13 18.73 31.98
CA THR A 408 26.55 17.43 31.60
C THR A 408 26.19 17.33 30.11
N ARG A 409 26.46 18.39 29.33
CA ARG A 409 26.10 18.49 27.90
C ARG A 409 24.62 18.23 27.62
N GLN A 410 23.75 18.65 28.55
CA GLN A 410 22.29 18.53 28.43
C GLN A 410 21.75 19.54 27.41
N ASN A 411 20.79 19.12 26.59
CA ASN A 411 20.01 19.99 25.72
C ASN A 411 18.80 20.56 26.46
N VAL A 412 18.30 21.72 26.04
CA VAL A 412 17.08 22.32 26.61
C VAL A 412 16.11 22.68 25.50
N PHE A 413 14.85 22.22 25.58
CA PHE A 413 13.78 22.58 24.67
C PHE A 413 12.85 23.63 25.30
N ILE A 414 12.60 24.72 24.58
CA ILE A 414 11.80 25.85 25.06
C ILE A 414 10.81 26.29 23.97
N PHE A 415 9.56 26.53 24.36
CA PHE A 415 8.60 27.25 23.53
C PHE A 415 8.69 28.76 23.84
N PRO A 416 9.34 29.59 23.01
CA PRO A 416 9.65 30.98 23.34
C PRO A 416 8.40 31.88 23.40
N GLU A 417 7.29 31.49 22.77
CA GLU A 417 5.98 32.16 22.88
C GLU A 417 5.44 32.17 24.32
N GLY A 418 5.81 31.14 25.11
CA GLY A 418 5.42 31.00 26.51
C GLY A 418 3.94 30.67 26.74
N THR A 419 3.08 30.68 25.73
CA THR A 419 1.69 30.20 25.75
C THR A 419 1.35 29.56 24.41
N ARG A 420 0.21 28.87 24.33
CA ARG A 420 -0.33 28.27 23.10
C ARG A 420 -1.09 29.31 22.28
N SER A 421 -0.90 29.32 20.98
CA SER A 421 -1.57 30.28 20.09
C SER A 421 -3.02 29.91 19.76
N TYR A 422 -3.33 28.61 19.59
CA TYR A 422 -4.60 28.11 19.04
C TYR A 422 -5.03 28.82 17.75
N ALA A 423 -4.06 29.29 16.96
CA ALA A 423 -4.31 30.05 15.75
C ALA A 423 -4.87 29.14 14.63
N SER A 424 -5.95 29.58 13.99
CA SER A 424 -6.52 28.90 12.81
C SER A 424 -5.77 29.21 11.52
N LYS A 425 -4.87 30.19 11.56
CA LYS A 425 -3.98 30.59 10.48
C LYS A 425 -2.52 30.40 10.90
N PRO A 426 -1.59 30.26 9.94
CA PRO A 426 -0.16 30.18 10.22
C PRO A 426 0.32 31.52 10.82
N ASP A 427 0.63 31.54 12.11
CA ASP A 427 1.11 32.72 12.83
C ASP A 427 1.93 32.29 14.08
N LEU A 428 2.77 33.21 14.57
CA LEU A 428 3.65 33.06 15.73
C LEU A 428 3.46 34.21 16.71
N LEU A 429 3.20 33.89 17.98
CA LEU A 429 3.17 34.88 19.05
C LEU A 429 4.56 35.51 19.28
N PRO A 430 4.63 36.67 19.98
CA PRO A 430 5.91 37.27 20.33
C PRO A 430 6.80 36.35 21.18
N PHE A 431 8.09 36.27 20.82
CA PHE A 431 9.06 35.44 21.53
C PHE A 431 9.61 36.12 22.78
N LYS A 432 9.67 35.38 23.89
CA LYS A 432 10.30 35.80 25.14
C LYS A 432 11.82 35.58 25.09
N LYS A 433 12.59 36.51 25.66
CA LYS A 433 14.07 36.53 25.61
C LYS A 433 14.77 35.40 26.38
N GLY A 434 14.07 34.65 27.24
CA GLY A 434 14.69 33.70 28.18
C GLY A 434 15.51 32.58 27.52
N ALA A 435 15.01 31.98 26.43
CA ALA A 435 15.73 30.93 25.70
C ALA A 435 17.04 31.45 25.07
N PHE A 436 17.01 32.69 24.61
CA PHE A 436 18.11 33.36 23.93
C PHE A 436 19.20 33.78 24.92
N HIS A 437 18.82 34.30 26.09
CA HIS A 437 19.77 34.53 27.20
C HIS A 437 20.44 33.24 27.66
N LEU A 438 19.69 32.14 27.79
CA LEU A 438 20.24 30.84 28.16
C LEU A 438 21.29 30.37 27.13
N ALA A 439 20.96 30.46 25.83
CA ALA A 439 21.87 30.06 24.76
C ALA A 439 23.17 30.89 24.75
N VAL A 440 23.06 32.21 24.92
CA VAL A 440 24.21 33.12 25.02
C VAL A 440 25.03 32.85 26.29
N GLN A 441 24.40 32.70 27.45
CA GLN A 441 25.11 32.42 28.72
C GLN A 441 25.84 31.06 28.69
N ALA A 442 25.21 30.06 28.09
CA ALA A 442 25.79 28.74 27.90
C ALA A 442 26.82 28.69 26.76
N GLN A 443 26.82 29.68 25.85
CA GLN A 443 27.60 29.73 24.61
C GLN A 443 27.33 28.50 23.71
N VAL A 444 26.04 28.18 23.54
CA VAL A 444 25.53 27.01 22.80
C VAL A 444 24.56 27.46 21.69
N PRO A 445 24.47 26.74 20.56
CA PRO A 445 23.62 27.16 19.45
C PRO A 445 22.13 27.10 19.79
N ILE A 446 21.35 27.91 19.08
CA ILE A 446 19.88 27.85 19.06
C ILE A 446 19.45 27.04 17.84
N VAL A 447 18.61 26.03 18.04
CA VAL A 447 18.06 25.21 16.96
C VAL A 447 16.57 25.50 16.83
N PRO A 448 16.12 26.24 15.79
CA PRO A 448 14.71 26.52 15.59
C PRO A 448 13.95 25.31 15.04
N VAL A 449 12.72 25.10 15.50
CA VAL A 449 11.84 23.99 15.13
C VAL A 449 10.47 24.54 14.78
N VAL A 450 10.05 24.35 13.54
CA VAL A 450 8.83 24.93 12.98
C VAL A 450 7.82 23.83 12.73
N CYS A 451 6.77 23.79 13.54
CA CYS A 451 5.61 22.94 13.38
C CYS A 451 4.58 23.64 12.48
N GLY A 452 4.21 23.01 11.37
CA GLY A 452 3.22 23.53 10.42
C GLY A 452 1.84 23.73 11.07
N ASN A 453 0.99 24.58 10.49
CA ASN A 453 -0.34 24.83 11.06
C ASN A 453 -1.22 23.57 10.96
N TYR A 454 -1.63 23.02 12.11
CA TYR A 454 -2.41 21.79 12.17
C TYR A 454 -3.85 22.00 12.64
N TYR A 455 -4.40 23.20 12.46
CA TYR A 455 -5.81 23.50 12.77
C TYR A 455 -6.79 22.53 12.09
N HIS A 456 -6.39 21.94 10.96
CA HIS A 456 -7.14 20.90 10.25
C HIS A 456 -7.21 19.55 11.00
N VAL A 457 -6.20 19.22 11.81
CA VAL A 457 -6.12 18.01 12.64
C VAL A 457 -6.82 18.23 13.97
N LEU A 458 -6.53 19.33 14.67
CA LEU A 458 -7.08 19.64 15.98
C LEU A 458 -7.57 21.10 16.04
N ASP A 459 -8.89 21.24 16.19
CA ASP A 459 -9.56 22.48 16.55
C ASP A 459 -10.28 22.31 17.90
N VAL A 460 -9.66 22.84 18.96
CA VAL A 460 -10.18 22.78 20.33
C VAL A 460 -11.44 23.63 20.51
N LYS A 461 -11.56 24.74 19.77
CA LYS A 461 -12.70 25.66 19.86
C LYS A 461 -13.90 25.09 19.09
N GLY A 462 -13.67 24.64 17.86
CA GLY A 462 -14.69 24.00 17.02
C GLY A 462 -14.96 22.52 17.33
N LYS A 463 -14.32 21.95 18.37
CA LYS A 463 -14.49 20.55 18.80
C LYS A 463 -14.30 19.58 17.64
N ARG A 464 -13.20 19.73 16.91
CA ARG A 464 -12.80 18.80 15.85
C ARG A 464 -11.44 18.22 16.19
N PHE A 465 -11.35 16.90 16.16
CA PHE A 465 -10.09 16.20 16.25
C PHE A 465 -10.16 15.02 15.28
N SER A 466 -9.15 14.88 14.42
CA SER A 466 -9.07 13.84 13.41
C SER A 466 -7.66 13.26 13.35
N PRO A 467 -7.49 12.03 12.83
CA PRO A 467 -6.17 11.51 12.50
C PRO A 467 -5.50 12.40 11.45
N GLY A 468 -4.18 12.40 11.40
CA GLY A 468 -3.47 13.23 10.43
C GLY A 468 -1.95 13.22 10.64
N VAL A 469 -1.24 13.65 9.60
CA VAL A 469 0.21 13.87 9.65
C VAL A 469 0.45 15.37 9.69
N VAL A 470 1.26 15.82 10.65
CA VAL A 470 1.65 17.23 10.77
C VAL A 470 3.13 17.37 10.46
N ASP A 471 3.48 18.21 9.49
CA ASP A 471 4.87 18.45 9.11
C ASP A 471 5.55 19.39 10.11
N VAL A 472 6.80 19.07 10.44
CA VAL A 472 7.68 19.81 11.35
C VAL A 472 9.03 19.94 10.69
N THR A 473 9.55 21.15 10.56
CA THR A 473 10.87 21.39 9.99
C THR A 473 11.84 21.91 11.04
N VAL A 474 12.99 21.24 11.17
CA VAL A 474 14.11 21.73 12.00
C VAL A 474 14.98 22.61 11.12
N LEU A 475 15.22 23.85 11.56
CA LEU A 475 16.04 24.84 10.87
C LEU A 475 17.52 24.73 11.27
N PRO A 476 18.45 25.32 10.49
CA PRO A 476 19.87 25.23 10.79
C PRO A 476 20.20 25.93 12.12
N PRO A 477 21.22 25.45 12.86
CA PRO A 477 21.58 26.01 14.15
C PRO A 477 22.11 27.44 14.01
N ILE A 478 21.58 28.35 14.82
CA ILE A 478 22.04 29.73 14.93
C ILE A 478 23.10 29.79 16.03
N GLN A 479 24.35 30.04 15.63
CA GLN A 479 25.50 30.07 16.53
C GLN A 479 25.44 31.28 17.49
N THR A 480 25.81 31.05 18.75
CA THR A 480 25.84 32.08 19.81
C THR A 480 27.23 32.32 20.40
N LYS A 481 28.25 31.60 19.90
CA LYS A 481 29.63 31.73 20.35
C LYS A 481 30.14 33.15 20.11
N GLY A 482 30.66 33.79 21.15
CA GLY A 482 31.13 35.18 21.11
C GLY A 482 30.03 36.24 21.26
N LEU A 483 28.75 35.87 21.30
CA LEU A 483 27.67 36.81 21.53
C LEU A 483 27.55 37.17 23.03
N THR A 484 27.11 38.39 23.30
CA THR A 484 26.85 38.95 24.64
C THR A 484 25.36 39.25 24.84
N ALA A 485 24.96 39.69 26.04
CA ALA A 485 23.57 40.02 26.35
C ALA A 485 22.97 41.12 25.43
N GLU A 486 23.78 41.99 24.85
CA GLU A 486 23.37 43.05 23.93
C GLU A 486 22.84 42.51 22.58
N HIS A 487 23.31 41.33 22.17
CA HIS A 487 22.94 40.70 20.90
C HIS A 487 21.61 39.93 20.94
N VAL A 488 21.01 39.78 22.13
CA VAL A 488 19.84 38.93 22.34
C VAL A 488 18.62 39.41 21.55
N ASP A 489 18.43 40.72 21.42
CA ASP A 489 17.24 41.26 20.73
C ASP A 489 17.28 40.99 19.21
N GLY A 490 18.47 41.13 18.60
CA GLY A 490 18.68 40.73 17.21
C GLY A 490 18.51 39.21 17.02
N LEU A 491 18.96 38.41 17.99
CA LEU A 491 18.85 36.95 17.93
C LEU A 491 17.39 36.48 18.01
N VAL A 492 16.58 37.11 18.87
CA VAL A 492 15.13 36.87 18.97
C VAL A 492 14.44 37.14 17.63
N LYS A 493 14.69 38.33 17.05
CA LYS A 493 14.09 38.74 15.78
C LYS A 493 14.47 37.79 14.65
N LYS A 494 15.78 37.55 14.45
CA LYS A 494 16.31 36.65 13.43
C LYS A 494 15.69 35.24 13.50
N THR A 495 15.56 34.72 14.73
CA THR A 495 15.00 33.38 14.93
C THR A 495 13.49 33.35 14.65
N ARG A 496 12.75 34.37 15.10
CA ARG A 496 11.30 34.45 14.85
C ARG A 496 10.99 34.60 13.37
N ASP A 497 11.71 35.47 12.67
CA ASP A 497 11.49 35.73 11.23
C ASP A 497 11.77 34.46 10.41
N ALA A 498 12.89 33.78 10.68
CA ALA A 498 13.20 32.50 10.03
C ALA A 498 12.15 31.41 10.31
N MET A 499 11.60 31.36 11.54
CA MET A 499 10.52 30.42 11.87
C MET A 499 9.19 30.81 11.22
N MET A 500 8.91 32.10 11.04
CA MET A 500 7.69 32.58 10.38
C MET A 500 7.70 32.27 8.89
N ASP A 501 8.81 32.56 8.20
CA ASP A 501 8.96 32.29 6.77
C ASP A 501 8.74 30.80 6.48
N GLU A 502 9.33 29.94 7.30
CA GLU A 502 9.17 28.50 7.20
C GLU A 502 7.74 28.04 7.52
N LEU A 503 7.07 28.65 8.51
CA LEU A 503 5.69 28.33 8.86
C LEU A 503 4.72 28.68 7.72
N ILE A 504 4.96 29.82 7.05
CA ILE A 504 4.23 30.26 5.86
C ILE A 504 4.50 29.28 4.71
N ARG A 505 5.76 28.90 4.47
CA ARG A 505 6.14 27.90 3.46
C ARG A 505 5.46 26.55 3.68
N LEU A 506 5.42 26.06 4.91
CA LEU A 506 4.71 24.82 5.28
C LEU A 506 3.19 24.91 5.01
N SER A 507 2.66 26.12 4.86
CA SER A 507 1.24 26.40 4.66
C SER A 507 0.86 26.72 3.21
N HIS A 508 1.83 26.79 2.28
CA HIS A 508 1.61 27.10 0.87
C HIS A 508 1.80 25.88 -0.05
N VAL A 509 0.71 25.46 -0.70
CA VAL A 509 0.68 24.72 -1.97
C VAL A 509 -0.43 25.40 -2.79
N SER A 510 -0.20 25.74 -4.06
CA SER A 510 -1.08 26.60 -4.86
C SER A 510 -1.85 25.87 -5.97
N GLY A 511 -2.99 26.43 -6.35
CA GLY A 511 -3.81 26.01 -7.50
C GLY A 511 -5.14 26.74 -7.72
N ALA A 512 -5.14 28.08 -7.81
CA ALA A 512 -6.09 29.02 -8.47
C ALA A 512 -5.83 30.50 -8.05
N GLY A 513 -5.14 30.75 -6.92
CA GLY A 513 -4.82 32.08 -6.41
C GLY A 513 -3.51 32.70 -6.93
N SER A 514 -2.91 32.16 -8.00
CA SER A 514 -1.65 32.66 -8.58
C SER A 514 -1.39 32.12 -10.00
N GLY A 515 -0.48 32.76 -10.74
CA GLY A 515 -0.01 32.28 -12.06
C GLY A 515 -1.11 32.18 -13.11
N ILE A 516 -1.07 31.12 -13.94
CA ILE A 516 -1.97 30.91 -15.10
C ILE A 516 -3.45 31.01 -14.72
N ASN A 517 -3.87 30.33 -13.65
CA ASN A 517 -5.28 30.31 -13.26
C ASN A 517 -5.76 31.64 -12.66
N PHE A 518 -4.86 32.42 -12.06
CA PHE A 518 -5.18 33.78 -11.63
C PHE A 518 -5.43 34.68 -12.84
N SER A 519 -4.54 34.66 -13.84
CA SER A 519 -4.72 35.43 -15.08
C SER A 519 -5.97 35.00 -15.85
N PHE A 520 -6.27 33.70 -15.87
CA PHE A 520 -7.53 33.19 -16.45
C PHE A 520 -8.77 33.63 -15.67
N ALA A 521 -8.74 33.60 -14.34
CA ALA A 521 -9.84 34.12 -13.51
C ALA A 521 -10.08 35.62 -13.75
N ALA A 522 -9.01 36.42 -13.82
CA ALA A 522 -9.10 37.84 -14.15
C ALA A 522 -9.67 38.07 -15.56
N LEU A 523 -9.23 37.28 -16.55
CA LEU A 523 -9.73 37.36 -17.92
C LEU A 523 -11.21 36.97 -18.05
N LEU A 524 -11.67 35.97 -17.29
CA LEU A 524 -13.08 35.61 -17.25
C LEU A 524 -13.93 36.71 -16.60
N LEU A 525 -13.45 37.31 -15.50
CA LEU A 525 -14.12 38.43 -14.84
C LEU A 525 -14.23 39.65 -15.76
N SER A 526 -13.20 39.96 -16.54
CA SER A 526 -13.24 41.06 -17.52
C SER A 526 -14.22 40.79 -18.68
N HIS A 527 -14.51 39.52 -18.98
CA HIS A 527 -15.51 39.10 -19.98
C HIS A 527 -16.91 38.88 -19.39
N GLY A 528 -17.17 39.37 -18.17
CA GLY A 528 -18.51 39.32 -17.59
C GLY A 528 -18.84 38.06 -16.80
N CYS A 529 -17.90 37.10 -16.68
CA CYS A 529 -18.14 35.86 -15.94
C CYS A 529 -17.94 36.06 -14.44
N SER A 530 -18.76 35.40 -13.62
CA SER A 530 -18.47 35.24 -12.19
C SER A 530 -17.57 34.03 -11.95
N VAL A 531 -16.61 34.15 -11.04
CA VAL A 531 -15.56 33.16 -10.81
C VAL A 531 -15.49 32.74 -9.35
N LEU A 532 -15.48 31.42 -9.12
CA LEU A 532 -15.11 30.84 -7.84
C LEU A 532 -13.64 30.39 -7.91
N ILE A 533 -12.80 30.96 -7.06
CA ILE A 533 -11.41 30.55 -6.87
C ILE A 533 -11.38 29.50 -5.75
N ALA A 534 -11.06 28.27 -6.11
CA ALA A 534 -10.92 27.16 -5.16
C ALA A 534 -9.45 26.77 -5.02
N ASP A 535 -8.82 27.21 -3.93
CA ASP A 535 -7.39 26.99 -3.67
C ASP A 535 -7.16 26.82 -2.17
N LEU A 536 -5.99 26.36 -1.76
CA LEU A 536 -5.60 26.25 -0.34
C LEU A 536 -5.48 27.64 0.31
N SER A 537 -5.08 28.65 -0.46
CA SER A 537 -4.92 30.06 -0.05
C SER A 537 -4.92 30.99 -1.27
N LEU A 538 -5.16 32.29 -1.05
CA LEU A 538 -4.97 33.34 -2.04
C LEU A 538 -3.63 34.05 -1.86
N ARG A 539 -3.08 34.59 -2.95
CA ARG A 539 -1.98 35.57 -2.91
C ARG A 539 -2.50 37.00 -2.85
N PRO A 540 -1.70 38.00 -2.46
CA PRO A 540 -2.15 39.39 -2.35
C PRO A 540 -2.87 39.93 -3.60
N GLU A 541 -2.37 39.60 -4.79
CA GLU A 541 -2.99 39.97 -6.06
C GLU A 541 -4.37 39.32 -6.27
N ALA A 542 -4.54 38.05 -5.90
CA ALA A 542 -5.81 37.34 -5.96
C ALA A 542 -6.77 37.76 -4.85
N GLU A 543 -6.27 38.11 -3.65
CA GLU A 543 -7.05 38.72 -2.58
C GLU A 543 -7.61 40.07 -3.03
N LYS A 544 -6.79 40.90 -3.69
CA LYS A 544 -7.20 42.18 -4.25
C LYS A 544 -8.27 42.00 -5.32
N LEU A 545 -8.08 41.06 -6.25
CA LEU A 545 -9.07 40.74 -7.28
C LEU A 545 -10.40 40.27 -6.66
N VAL A 546 -10.36 39.40 -5.66
CA VAL A 546 -11.57 38.95 -4.95
C VAL A 546 -12.26 40.09 -4.21
N GLN A 547 -11.50 41.04 -3.66
CA GLN A 547 -12.04 42.25 -3.01
C GLN A 547 -12.68 43.20 -4.03
N GLU A 548 -12.02 43.43 -5.16
CA GLU A 548 -12.50 44.29 -6.25
C GLU A 548 -13.84 43.80 -6.81
N TYR A 549 -14.00 42.48 -6.94
CA TYR A 549 -15.21 41.82 -7.42
C TYR A 549 -16.06 41.22 -6.29
N SER A 550 -16.03 41.78 -5.07
CA SER A 550 -16.72 41.22 -3.90
C SER A 550 -18.22 41.56 -3.80
N THR A 551 -18.64 42.67 -4.41
CA THR A 551 -20.01 43.21 -4.31
C THR A 551 -21.03 42.34 -5.01
N LYS A 552 -22.10 41.99 -4.28
CA LYS A 552 -23.24 41.24 -4.83
C LYS A 552 -24.27 42.21 -5.42
N GLU A 553 -23.97 42.71 -6.61
CA GLU A 553 -24.90 43.51 -7.42
C GLU A 553 -25.49 42.67 -8.56
N GLN A 554 -26.73 42.98 -8.95
CA GLN A 554 -27.42 42.28 -10.03
C GLN A 554 -26.74 42.63 -11.36
N ASP A 555 -26.48 41.61 -12.19
CA ASP A 555 -25.82 41.72 -13.51
C ASP A 555 -24.36 42.20 -13.52
N LYS A 556 -23.67 42.17 -12.37
CA LYS A 556 -22.21 42.40 -12.30
C LYS A 556 -21.42 41.12 -12.02
N PRO A 557 -20.23 40.95 -12.66
CA PRO A 557 -19.33 39.84 -12.36
C PRO A 557 -18.88 39.85 -10.91
N ARG A 558 -18.70 38.66 -10.33
CA ARG A 558 -18.29 38.50 -8.93
C ARG A 558 -17.22 37.44 -8.78
N ALA A 559 -16.30 37.67 -7.84
CA ALA A 559 -15.27 36.71 -7.47
C ALA A 559 -15.48 36.20 -6.04
N VAL A 560 -15.40 34.89 -5.84
CA VAL A 560 -15.54 34.26 -4.52
C VAL A 560 -14.39 33.31 -4.27
N PHE A 561 -13.80 33.36 -3.08
CA PHE A 561 -12.80 32.38 -2.66
C PHE A 561 -13.40 31.31 -1.76
N GLN A 562 -13.16 30.04 -2.12
CA GLN A 562 -13.50 28.90 -1.30
C GLN A 562 -12.25 28.07 -1.05
N LYS A 563 -11.73 28.13 0.19
CA LYS A 563 -10.58 27.31 0.59
C LYS A 563 -10.86 25.82 0.31
N THR A 564 -10.02 25.21 -0.52
CA THR A 564 -10.24 23.85 -1.04
C THR A 564 -8.92 23.12 -1.19
N ASP A 565 -8.77 22.01 -0.48
CA ASP A 565 -7.77 20.98 -0.79
C ASP A 565 -8.31 20.08 -1.90
N VAL A 566 -7.69 20.18 -3.07
CA VAL A 566 -8.10 19.45 -4.27
C VAL A 566 -7.89 17.93 -4.17
N THR A 567 -7.09 17.46 -3.21
CA THR A 567 -6.90 16.03 -2.96
C THR A 567 -8.01 15.44 -2.07
N ASP A 568 -8.79 16.29 -1.41
CA ASP A 568 -9.87 15.91 -0.49
C ASP A 568 -11.24 15.91 -1.19
N TRP A 569 -11.82 14.71 -1.31
CA TRP A 569 -13.09 14.51 -2.03
C TRP A 569 -14.29 15.28 -1.44
N PRO A 570 -14.50 15.34 -0.11
CA PRO A 570 -15.53 16.21 0.46
C PRO A 570 -15.35 17.69 0.09
N GLN A 571 -14.13 18.21 0.11
CA GLN A 571 -13.87 19.61 -0.27
C GLN A 571 -14.09 19.88 -1.75
N LEU A 572 -13.73 18.95 -2.64
CA LEU A 572 -14.08 19.07 -4.08
C LEU A 572 -15.59 19.17 -4.30
N LYS A 573 -16.40 18.37 -3.59
CA LYS A 573 -17.86 18.48 -3.69
C LYS A 573 -18.38 19.80 -3.13
N ARG A 574 -17.82 20.24 -2.00
CA ARG A 574 -18.18 21.51 -1.37
C ARG A 574 -17.93 22.71 -2.29
N MET A 575 -16.88 22.68 -3.09
CA MET A 575 -16.59 23.71 -4.09
C MET A 575 -17.76 23.89 -5.08
N PHE A 576 -18.32 22.79 -5.59
CA PHE A 576 -19.50 22.85 -6.49
C PHE A 576 -20.74 23.35 -5.76
N GLU A 577 -20.97 22.89 -4.52
CA GLU A 577 -22.09 23.36 -3.69
C GLU A 577 -22.03 24.87 -3.47
N VAL A 578 -20.85 25.42 -3.16
CA VAL A 578 -20.64 26.86 -2.98
C VAL A 578 -20.78 27.61 -4.30
N GLY A 579 -20.25 27.09 -5.41
CA GLY A 579 -20.42 27.71 -6.72
C GLY A 579 -21.89 27.86 -7.11
N VAL A 580 -22.69 26.82 -6.89
CA VAL A 580 -24.15 26.86 -7.09
C VAL A 580 -24.83 27.82 -6.11
N GLN A 581 -24.44 27.82 -4.84
CA GLN A 581 -25.02 28.73 -3.85
C GLN A 581 -24.77 30.20 -4.19
N GLU A 582 -23.59 30.52 -4.69
CA GLU A 582 -23.17 31.89 -4.96
C GLU A 582 -23.65 32.39 -6.32
N PHE A 583 -23.69 31.53 -7.34
CA PHE A 583 -23.93 31.92 -8.73
C PHE A 583 -25.14 31.23 -9.39
N GLY A 584 -25.80 30.30 -8.71
CA GLY A 584 -26.97 29.55 -9.20
C GLY A 584 -26.63 28.39 -10.15
N LYS A 585 -25.60 28.55 -10.98
CA LYS A 585 -25.14 27.54 -11.95
C LYS A 585 -23.62 27.58 -12.14
N ILE A 586 -23.08 26.53 -12.76
CA ILE A 586 -21.68 26.45 -13.18
C ILE A 586 -21.65 26.07 -14.65
N ASP A 587 -20.96 26.86 -15.47
CA ASP A 587 -20.87 26.67 -16.93
C ASP A 587 -19.47 26.26 -17.40
N ILE A 588 -18.43 26.73 -16.70
CA ILE A 588 -17.02 26.51 -17.01
C ILE A 588 -16.33 25.94 -15.77
N VAL A 589 -15.53 24.88 -15.95
CA VAL A 589 -14.69 24.31 -14.89
C VAL A 589 -13.24 24.21 -15.35
N CYS A 590 -12.32 24.73 -14.55
CA CYS A 590 -10.87 24.58 -14.76
C CYS A 590 -10.24 23.87 -13.55
N PRO A 591 -9.90 22.58 -13.64
CA PRO A 591 -9.13 21.87 -12.63
C PRO A 591 -7.66 22.31 -12.68
N GLY A 592 -7.40 23.54 -12.25
CA GLY A 592 -6.14 24.24 -12.51
C GLY A 592 -5.00 23.95 -11.55
N ALA A 593 -5.25 23.28 -10.42
CA ALA A 593 -4.20 22.97 -9.45
C ALA A 593 -3.18 21.97 -10.00
N GLY A 594 -1.90 22.28 -9.81
CA GLY A 594 -0.80 21.45 -10.31
C GLY A 594 0.54 21.81 -9.65
N VAL A 595 1.42 20.82 -9.54
CA VAL A 595 2.76 20.97 -8.95
C VAL A 595 3.81 20.38 -9.87
N TYR A 596 4.94 21.07 -10.05
CA TYR A 596 6.05 20.63 -10.90
C TYR A 596 7.12 19.94 -10.06
N GLU A 597 7.09 18.60 -10.07
CA GLU A 597 8.08 17.70 -9.46
C GLU A 597 8.68 18.16 -8.11
N PRO A 598 7.87 18.60 -7.13
CA PRO A 598 8.40 19.21 -5.91
C PRO A 598 9.20 18.20 -5.09
N HIS A 599 10.29 18.64 -4.43
CA HIS A 599 11.11 17.77 -3.56
C HIS A 599 10.32 17.04 -2.45
N TRP A 600 9.16 17.57 -2.07
CA TRP A 600 8.28 16.97 -1.09
C TRP A 600 7.33 15.90 -1.66
N SER A 601 7.23 15.74 -2.96
CA SER A 601 6.55 14.59 -3.59
C SER A 601 7.07 14.45 -5.01
N ASN A 602 8.21 13.78 -5.13
CA ASN A 602 8.79 13.47 -6.43
C ASN A 602 9.50 12.12 -6.44
N PHE A 603 9.92 11.71 -7.63
CA PHE A 603 10.62 10.47 -7.85
C PHE A 603 12.02 10.46 -7.23
N TRP A 604 12.75 11.57 -7.39
CA TRP A 604 14.18 11.61 -7.05
C TRP A 604 14.46 11.67 -5.54
N HIS A 605 13.45 12.00 -4.74
CA HIS A 605 13.48 11.99 -3.28
C HIS A 605 12.38 11.07 -2.75
N PRO A 606 12.63 9.75 -2.70
CA PRO A 606 11.65 8.80 -2.20
C PRO A 606 11.47 8.95 -0.67
N PRO A 607 10.29 8.60 -0.13
CA PRO A 607 10.02 8.69 1.29
C PRO A 607 10.83 7.64 2.08
N GLY A 608 11.35 8.03 3.26
CA GLY A 608 12.06 7.12 4.17
C GLY A 608 13.58 7.08 3.99
N VAL A 609 14.14 7.85 3.06
CA VAL A 609 15.59 8.04 2.89
C VAL A 609 16.08 9.19 3.77
N THR A 610 17.26 9.02 4.39
CA THR A 610 17.85 10.05 5.27
C THR A 610 18.25 11.27 4.44
N GLY A 611 17.78 12.48 4.82
CA GLY A 611 18.01 13.70 4.04
C GLY A 611 17.05 13.92 2.86
N SER A 612 16.10 13.01 2.60
CA SER A 612 15.05 13.20 1.59
C SER A 612 13.97 14.17 2.09
N ALA A 613 13.60 15.14 1.26
CA ALA A 613 12.56 16.13 1.57
C ALA A 613 11.12 15.59 1.38
N SER A 614 10.97 14.33 0.97
CA SER A 614 9.69 13.70 0.66
C SER A 614 8.69 13.74 1.81
N ARG A 615 7.45 14.13 1.47
CA ARG A 615 6.25 14.09 2.31
C ARG A 615 5.32 12.93 1.91
N ASP A 616 5.71 12.10 0.96
CA ASP A 616 4.96 10.88 0.68
C ASP A 616 5.11 9.87 1.82
N GLN A 617 4.17 8.95 1.96
CA GLN A 617 4.23 7.94 3.03
C GLN A 617 5.06 6.75 2.57
N VAL A 618 6.02 6.30 3.39
CA VAL A 618 6.89 5.14 3.07
C VAL A 618 6.09 3.88 2.76
N GLY A 619 4.98 3.64 3.48
CA GLY A 619 4.06 2.53 3.23
C GLY A 619 2.82 2.91 2.42
N GLY A 620 2.74 4.14 1.90
CA GLY A 620 1.61 4.62 1.11
C GLY A 620 1.83 4.34 -0.36
N GLY A 621 0.86 3.71 -1.02
CA GLY A 621 0.94 3.41 -2.45
C GLY A 621 0.65 4.61 -3.37
N ARG A 622 0.88 5.85 -2.93
CA ARG A 622 0.51 7.08 -3.67
C ARG A 622 1.52 8.20 -3.48
N TYR A 623 1.78 8.93 -4.57
CA TYR A 623 2.47 10.22 -4.58
C TYR A 623 1.44 11.34 -4.50
N ALA A 624 1.61 12.30 -3.60
CA ALA A 624 0.77 13.50 -3.55
C ALA A 624 0.79 14.27 -4.89
N SER A 625 1.93 14.30 -5.59
CA SER A 625 2.03 14.89 -6.93
C SER A 625 1.14 14.19 -7.97
N ILE A 626 0.94 12.87 -7.88
CA ILE A 626 -0.02 12.14 -8.73
C ILE A 626 -1.46 12.49 -8.34
N ASP A 627 -1.74 12.59 -7.03
CA ASP A 627 -3.08 12.93 -6.58
C ASP A 627 -3.49 14.37 -6.99
N ILE A 628 -2.54 15.31 -7.00
CA ILE A 628 -2.77 16.69 -7.44
C ILE A 628 -2.82 16.81 -8.97
N ASN A 629 -1.88 16.20 -9.69
CA ASN A 629 -1.75 16.40 -11.15
C ASN A 629 -2.63 15.46 -11.99
N ILE A 630 -3.10 14.32 -11.45
CA ILE A 630 -3.91 13.33 -12.17
C ILE A 630 -5.25 13.09 -11.48
N THR A 631 -5.24 12.66 -10.21
CA THR A 631 -6.47 12.22 -9.53
C THR A 631 -7.46 13.38 -9.40
N HIS A 632 -6.99 14.57 -9.01
CA HIS A 632 -7.80 15.77 -8.87
C HIS A 632 -8.47 16.19 -10.20
N PRO A 633 -7.76 16.43 -11.31
CA PRO A 633 -8.41 16.88 -12.55
C PRO A 633 -9.47 15.91 -13.07
N ILE A 634 -9.21 14.60 -12.97
CA ILE A 634 -10.18 13.56 -13.35
C ILE A 634 -11.44 13.65 -12.48
N ARG A 635 -11.27 13.73 -11.17
CA ARG A 635 -12.38 13.80 -10.20
C ARG A 635 -13.20 15.07 -10.32
N THR A 636 -12.54 16.22 -10.48
CA THR A 636 -13.22 17.51 -10.67
C THR A 636 -13.99 17.52 -11.99
N THR A 637 -13.44 16.94 -13.06
CA THR A 637 -14.13 16.79 -14.34
C THR A 637 -15.34 15.86 -14.22
N GLN A 638 -15.23 14.77 -13.45
CA GLN A 638 -16.37 13.89 -13.16
C GLN A 638 -17.49 14.63 -12.42
N LEU A 639 -17.16 15.44 -11.41
CA LEU A 639 -18.14 16.28 -10.70
C LEU A 639 -18.76 17.33 -11.62
N ALA A 640 -17.97 17.95 -12.50
CA ALA A 640 -18.45 18.90 -13.50
C ALA A 640 -19.48 18.26 -14.43
N ILE A 641 -19.16 17.11 -15.04
CA ILE A 641 -20.08 16.37 -15.91
C ILE A 641 -21.35 15.99 -15.16
N SER A 642 -21.22 15.49 -13.92
CA SER A 642 -22.38 15.16 -13.08
C SER A 642 -23.27 16.37 -12.83
N HIS A 643 -22.69 17.55 -12.59
CA HIS A 643 -23.41 18.80 -12.37
C HIS A 643 -24.10 19.28 -13.65
N PHE A 644 -23.41 19.25 -14.78
CA PHE A 644 -23.95 19.65 -16.09
C PHE A 644 -25.15 18.79 -16.53
N LEU A 645 -25.09 17.48 -16.25
CA LEU A 645 -26.16 16.54 -16.55
C LEU A 645 -27.32 16.58 -15.56
N ASN A 646 -27.09 17.08 -14.35
CA ASN A 646 -28.06 17.13 -13.25
C ASN A 646 -28.00 18.50 -12.54
N PRO A 647 -28.34 19.59 -13.24
CA PRO A 647 -28.25 20.92 -12.66
C PRO A 647 -29.33 21.14 -11.58
N PRO A 648 -29.20 22.19 -10.75
CA PRO A 648 -30.22 22.55 -9.77
C PRO A 648 -31.59 22.82 -10.41
N PRO A 649 -32.70 22.65 -9.67
CA PRO A 649 -34.04 22.94 -10.18
C PRO A 649 -34.15 24.36 -10.74
N GLY A 650 -34.67 24.51 -11.95
CA GLY A 650 -34.81 25.80 -12.64
C GLY A 650 -33.60 26.22 -13.49
N VAL A 651 -32.51 25.45 -13.50
CA VAL A 651 -31.37 25.66 -14.41
C VAL A 651 -31.47 24.68 -15.58
N GLU A 652 -31.29 25.18 -16.79
CA GLU A 652 -31.33 24.35 -18.01
C GLU A 652 -30.19 23.32 -18.02
N LYS A 653 -30.51 22.08 -18.41
CA LYS A 653 -29.56 20.98 -18.57
C LYS A 653 -28.64 21.23 -19.76
N VAL A 654 -27.43 20.68 -19.70
CA VAL A 654 -26.50 20.73 -20.82
C VAL A 654 -27.10 20.12 -22.10
N SER A 655 -26.87 20.81 -23.21
CA SER A 655 -27.32 20.44 -24.55
C SER A 655 -26.44 21.16 -25.59
N ALA A 656 -26.67 20.89 -26.88
CA ALA A 656 -26.01 21.64 -27.95
C ALA A 656 -26.36 23.15 -27.91
N GLN A 657 -27.56 23.50 -27.45
CA GLN A 657 -28.03 24.89 -27.31
C GLN A 657 -27.60 25.54 -25.99
N ASN A 658 -27.24 24.73 -24.98
CA ASN A 658 -26.75 25.17 -23.68
C ASN A 658 -25.40 24.49 -23.34
N PRO A 659 -24.33 24.82 -24.08
CA PRO A 659 -23.06 24.11 -23.98
C PRO A 659 -22.34 24.35 -22.65
N LYS A 660 -21.51 23.39 -22.24
CA LYS A 660 -20.66 23.47 -21.04
C LYS A 660 -19.20 23.21 -21.39
N ARG A 661 -18.29 23.72 -20.56
CA ARG A 661 -16.85 23.74 -20.85
C ARG A 661 -16.01 23.23 -19.68
N VAL A 662 -15.01 22.41 -20.01
CA VAL A 662 -13.94 22.02 -19.10
C VAL A 662 -12.59 22.26 -19.78
N VAL A 663 -11.71 23.01 -19.13
CA VAL A 663 -10.34 23.25 -19.62
C VAL A 663 -9.35 22.66 -18.62
N ILE A 664 -8.52 21.74 -19.10
CA ILE A 664 -7.52 21.02 -18.30
C ILE A 664 -6.14 21.65 -18.53
N ILE A 665 -5.40 21.91 -17.45
CA ILE A 665 -4.01 22.35 -17.54
C ILE A 665 -3.08 21.14 -17.73
N SER A 666 -2.60 20.94 -18.96
CA SER A 666 -1.55 19.98 -19.31
C SER A 666 -0.16 20.63 -19.21
N SER A 667 0.78 20.29 -20.11
CA SER A 667 2.09 20.91 -20.30
C SER A 667 2.73 20.38 -21.59
N ILE A 668 3.74 21.08 -22.11
CA ILE A 668 4.69 20.53 -23.09
C ILE A 668 5.38 19.25 -22.59
N ALA A 669 5.49 19.05 -21.28
CA ALA A 669 5.95 17.80 -20.67
C ALA A 669 4.96 16.63 -20.88
N GLY A 670 3.77 16.89 -21.40
CA GLY A 670 2.85 15.86 -21.90
C GLY A 670 3.18 15.34 -23.30
N GLN A 671 4.24 15.87 -23.92
CA GLN A 671 4.70 15.54 -25.27
C GLN A 671 6.17 15.08 -25.27
N ASN A 672 7.00 15.61 -24.37
CA ASN A 672 8.43 15.31 -24.28
C ASN A 672 8.81 14.58 -22.97
N PRO A 673 9.84 13.72 -22.98
CA PRO A 673 10.42 13.18 -21.76
C PRO A 673 11.23 14.25 -21.01
N ASN A 674 11.22 14.22 -19.68
CA ASN A 674 12.06 15.07 -18.84
C ASN A 674 12.62 14.27 -17.66
N LEU A 675 13.94 14.06 -17.65
CA LEU A 675 14.61 13.29 -16.59
C LEU A 675 14.51 13.98 -15.23
N HIS A 676 14.58 15.31 -15.15
CA HIS A 676 14.47 15.99 -13.87
C HIS A 676 13.05 15.88 -13.29
N ALA A 677 12.03 15.76 -14.14
CA ALA A 677 10.62 15.78 -13.74
C ALA A 677 9.78 14.58 -14.24
N PRO A 678 10.11 13.32 -13.85
CA PRO A 678 9.46 12.13 -14.39
C PRO A 678 8.00 11.96 -13.94
N ILE A 679 7.64 12.24 -12.67
CA ILE A 679 6.25 12.11 -12.20
C ILE A 679 5.36 13.17 -12.84
N TYR A 680 5.86 14.39 -12.97
CA TYR A 680 5.16 15.47 -13.67
C TYR A 680 4.95 15.13 -15.14
N THR A 681 6.00 14.67 -15.83
CA THR A 681 5.94 14.22 -17.23
C THR A 681 4.87 13.14 -17.43
N ALA A 682 4.91 12.09 -16.59
CA ALA A 682 3.92 11.03 -16.62
C ALA A 682 2.48 11.56 -16.39
N ALA A 683 2.31 12.49 -15.44
CA ALA A 683 1.02 13.08 -15.16
C ALA A 683 0.48 13.93 -16.31
N LYS A 684 1.33 14.69 -17.00
CA LYS A 684 0.89 15.52 -18.14
C LYS A 684 0.60 14.70 -19.40
N HIS A 685 1.31 13.59 -19.61
CA HIS A 685 0.92 12.58 -20.62
C HIS A 685 -0.45 11.98 -20.29
N ALA A 686 -0.72 11.65 -19.03
CA ALA A 686 -2.02 11.15 -18.59
C ALA A 686 -3.14 12.18 -18.85
N MET A 687 -2.90 13.48 -18.61
CA MET A 687 -3.86 14.54 -18.90
C MET A 687 -4.13 14.70 -20.40
N ASN A 688 -3.11 14.58 -21.25
CA ASN A 688 -3.30 14.58 -22.71
C ASN A 688 -4.18 13.42 -23.17
N GLY A 689 -3.92 12.21 -22.68
CA GLY A 689 -4.76 11.04 -22.97
C GLY A 689 -6.19 11.20 -22.44
N PHE A 690 -6.34 11.78 -21.24
CA PHE A 690 -7.64 12.00 -20.61
C PHE A 690 -8.50 13.01 -21.38
N VAL A 691 -7.93 14.15 -21.80
CA VAL A 691 -8.62 15.16 -22.63
C VAL A 691 -9.10 14.54 -23.93
N ARG A 692 -8.22 13.84 -24.66
CA ARG A 692 -8.55 13.20 -25.94
C ARG A 692 -9.69 12.18 -25.80
N SER A 693 -9.69 11.42 -24.71
CA SER A 693 -10.73 10.41 -24.43
C SER A 693 -12.13 11.00 -24.21
N LEU A 694 -12.23 12.28 -23.85
CA LEU A 694 -13.51 12.96 -23.59
C LEU A 694 -13.96 13.86 -24.74
N GLY A 695 -13.24 13.87 -25.87
CA GLY A 695 -13.52 14.80 -26.97
C GLY A 695 -14.89 14.63 -27.62
N THR A 696 -15.44 13.41 -27.65
CA THR A 696 -16.75 13.12 -28.26
C THR A 696 -17.93 13.68 -27.47
N LEU A 697 -17.73 14.08 -26.21
CA LEU A 697 -18.80 14.62 -25.36
C LEU A 697 -19.40 15.93 -25.89
N GLU A 698 -18.66 16.68 -26.69
CA GLU A 698 -19.18 17.91 -27.26
C GLU A 698 -20.29 17.63 -28.27
N ALA A 699 -20.05 16.73 -29.21
CA ALA A 699 -21.01 16.37 -30.25
C ALA A 699 -22.26 15.68 -29.66
N GLU A 700 -22.06 14.81 -28.66
CA GLU A 700 -23.13 13.99 -28.10
C GLU A 700 -23.95 14.70 -27.02
N MET A 701 -23.30 15.53 -26.20
CA MET A 701 -23.91 16.07 -24.98
C MET A 701 -23.80 17.60 -24.89
N GLY A 702 -23.03 18.28 -25.73
CA GLY A 702 -22.72 19.71 -25.59
C GLY A 702 -21.66 20.03 -24.54
N ILE A 703 -20.90 19.03 -24.05
CA ILE A 703 -19.81 19.23 -23.06
C ILE A 703 -18.47 19.19 -23.79
N ARG A 704 -17.80 20.33 -23.92
CA ARG A 704 -16.45 20.40 -24.50
C ARG A 704 -15.40 20.24 -23.40
N VAL A 705 -14.51 19.26 -23.58
CA VAL A 705 -13.34 19.05 -22.71
C VAL A 705 -12.08 19.22 -23.53
N ASN A 706 -11.28 20.22 -23.18
CA ASN A 706 -10.06 20.60 -23.90
C ASN A 706 -8.87 20.76 -22.95
N GLY A 707 -7.67 20.74 -23.49
CA GLY A 707 -6.42 20.91 -22.75
C GLY A 707 -5.62 22.12 -23.24
N VAL A 708 -4.97 22.83 -22.32
CA VAL A 708 -3.89 23.76 -22.66
C VAL A 708 -2.56 23.15 -22.23
N ALA A 709 -1.52 23.24 -23.05
CA ALA A 709 -0.20 22.68 -22.78
C ALA A 709 0.86 23.80 -22.70
N PRO A 710 1.04 24.41 -21.52
CA PRO A 710 1.98 25.52 -21.38
C PRO A 710 3.44 25.06 -21.47
N GLY A 711 4.26 25.88 -22.10
CA GLY A 711 5.73 25.81 -22.08
C GLY A 711 6.34 26.40 -20.81
N VAL A 712 7.41 27.18 -20.96
CA VAL A 712 8.12 27.85 -19.87
C VAL A 712 7.40 29.17 -19.55
N ILE A 713 6.54 29.15 -18.52
CA ILE A 713 5.66 30.28 -18.17
C ILE A 713 6.18 31.01 -16.95
N LYS A 714 6.28 32.35 -17.04
CA LYS A 714 6.76 33.22 -15.96
C LYS A 714 5.73 33.31 -14.84
N THR A 715 5.72 32.29 -13.99
CA THR A 715 4.79 32.13 -12.86
C THR A 715 5.57 31.93 -11.58
N PRO A 716 4.93 32.13 -10.41
CA PRO A 716 5.54 31.80 -9.13
C PRO A 716 6.03 30.36 -9.00
N LEU A 717 5.42 29.43 -9.77
CA LEU A 717 5.87 28.04 -9.86
C LEU A 717 7.34 27.91 -10.30
N TRP A 718 7.85 28.89 -11.04
CA TRP A 718 9.26 29.02 -11.43
C TRP A 718 9.99 30.10 -10.63
N THR A 719 9.45 31.32 -10.57
CA THR A 719 10.18 32.50 -10.10
C THR A 719 10.43 32.53 -8.59
N GLU A 720 9.68 31.77 -7.79
CA GLU A 720 9.88 31.69 -6.33
C GLU A 720 10.61 30.42 -5.89
N HIS A 721 11.14 29.69 -6.86
CA HIS A 721 11.88 28.46 -6.69
C HIS A 721 13.28 28.68 -7.26
N PRO A 722 14.24 29.20 -6.47
CA PRO A 722 15.59 29.47 -6.93
C PRO A 722 16.25 28.25 -7.60
N GLU A 723 15.93 27.06 -7.12
CA GLU A 723 16.35 25.79 -7.72
C GLU A 723 15.84 25.62 -9.15
N LYS A 724 14.62 26.06 -9.46
CA LYS A 724 14.04 25.99 -10.82
C LYS A 724 14.53 27.10 -11.74
N MET A 725 14.95 28.23 -11.18
CA MET A 725 15.53 29.32 -11.96
C MET A 725 16.90 28.92 -12.56
N THR A 726 17.59 27.93 -11.99
CA THR A 726 18.85 27.41 -12.55
C THR A 726 18.71 26.77 -13.94
N PHE A 727 17.49 26.37 -14.32
CA PHE A 727 17.18 25.78 -15.61
C PHE A 727 17.28 26.81 -16.74
N ILE A 728 17.17 28.10 -16.41
CA ILE A 728 16.87 29.17 -17.35
C ILE A 728 18.05 30.11 -17.45
N ASP A 729 18.48 30.37 -18.68
CA ASP A 729 19.40 31.46 -18.99
C ASP A 729 18.55 32.68 -19.36
N GLU A 730 18.44 33.64 -18.42
CA GLU A 730 17.63 34.86 -18.61
C GLU A 730 18.03 35.70 -19.83
N THR A 731 19.23 35.47 -20.40
CA THR A 731 19.70 36.18 -21.60
C THR A 731 19.38 35.47 -22.90
N LYS A 732 19.06 34.16 -22.86
CA LYS A 732 18.82 33.32 -24.06
C LYS A 732 17.40 32.77 -24.15
N ASP A 733 16.78 32.46 -23.01
CA ASP A 733 15.49 31.79 -22.96
C ASP A 733 14.34 32.79 -23.01
N ALA A 734 13.36 32.53 -23.89
CA ALA A 734 12.14 33.30 -23.95
C ALA A 734 11.10 32.75 -22.97
N TRP A 735 10.37 33.64 -22.31
CA TRP A 735 9.25 33.29 -21.46
C TRP A 735 7.93 33.54 -22.17
N ALA A 736 7.00 32.60 -22.01
CA ALA A 736 5.59 32.92 -22.19
C ALA A 736 5.00 33.49 -20.89
N THR A 737 3.95 34.30 -21.00
CA THR A 737 3.28 34.91 -19.85
C THR A 737 2.07 34.07 -19.41
N PRO A 738 1.66 34.18 -18.13
CA PRO A 738 0.40 33.61 -17.67
C PRO A 738 -0.82 34.10 -18.47
N GLU A 739 -0.77 35.34 -18.97
CA GLU A 739 -1.82 35.96 -19.78
C GLU A 739 -1.94 35.30 -21.16
N GLU A 740 -0.83 35.02 -21.84
CA GLU A 740 -0.83 34.30 -23.13
C GLU A 740 -1.47 32.90 -22.99
N VAL A 741 -1.23 32.22 -21.86
CA VAL A 741 -1.89 30.94 -21.58
C VAL A 741 -3.38 31.12 -21.30
N ALA A 742 -3.77 32.16 -20.55
CA ALA A 742 -5.17 32.47 -20.27
C ALA A 742 -5.95 32.80 -21.56
N GLU A 743 -5.35 33.52 -22.50
CA GLU A 743 -5.92 33.78 -23.83
C GLU A 743 -6.10 32.49 -24.62
N ALA A 744 -5.10 31.60 -24.64
CA ALA A 744 -5.21 30.29 -25.26
C ALA A 744 -6.32 29.43 -24.61
N MET A 745 -6.49 29.50 -23.29
CA MET A 745 -7.60 28.85 -22.58
C MET A 745 -8.96 29.42 -22.98
N LEU A 746 -9.07 30.74 -23.16
CA LEU A 746 -10.30 31.39 -23.64
C LEU A 746 -10.65 30.92 -25.06
N ARG A 747 -9.66 30.85 -25.95
CA ARG A 747 -9.84 30.30 -27.31
C ARG A 747 -10.37 28.86 -27.30
N LEU A 748 -9.88 28.01 -26.40
CA LEU A 748 -10.39 26.64 -26.22
C LEU A 748 -11.86 26.59 -25.76
N LEU A 749 -12.37 27.65 -25.11
CA LEU A 749 -13.78 27.77 -24.73
C LEU A 749 -14.67 28.22 -25.90
N GLU A 750 -14.17 29.14 -26.72
CA GLU A 750 -14.96 29.92 -27.69
C GLU A 750 -14.84 29.44 -29.14
N GLU A 751 -13.62 29.15 -29.61
CA GLU A 751 -13.35 28.82 -31.02
C GLU A 751 -14.01 27.50 -31.39
N THR A 752 -14.92 27.54 -32.35
CA THR A 752 -15.66 26.35 -32.80
C THR A 752 -14.78 25.38 -33.58
N GLU A 753 -13.76 25.88 -34.30
CA GLU A 753 -12.81 25.05 -35.05
C GLU A 753 -11.95 24.12 -34.18
N LEU A 754 -11.70 24.48 -32.92
CA LEU A 754 -10.96 23.61 -32.02
C LEU A 754 -11.82 22.40 -31.65
N GLY A 755 -13.10 22.57 -31.32
CA GLY A 755 -13.96 21.45 -30.89
C GLY A 755 -13.41 20.71 -29.66
N GLY A 756 -13.96 19.54 -29.35
CA GLY A 756 -13.65 18.75 -28.15
C GLY A 756 -12.45 17.82 -28.29
N GLY A 757 -11.69 17.65 -27.21
CA GLY A 757 -10.54 16.74 -27.13
C GLY A 757 -9.24 17.33 -27.68
N LYS A 758 -9.22 18.63 -27.99
CA LYS A 758 -8.01 19.32 -28.47
C LYS A 758 -7.13 19.77 -27.34
N ILE A 759 -5.84 19.83 -27.65
CA ILE A 759 -4.80 20.31 -26.75
C ILE A 759 -4.04 21.41 -27.47
N LEU A 760 -4.07 22.62 -26.93
CA LEU A 760 -3.38 23.77 -27.49
C LEU A 760 -2.11 24.04 -26.68
N GLU A 761 -0.96 23.84 -27.32
CA GLU A 761 0.34 24.19 -26.80
C GLU A 761 0.57 25.71 -26.86
N VAL A 762 1.23 26.26 -25.85
CA VAL A 762 1.50 27.70 -25.70
C VAL A 762 2.98 27.93 -25.41
N GLY A 763 3.63 28.68 -26.29
CA GLY A 763 4.96 29.25 -26.09
C GLY A 763 4.93 30.77 -26.20
N ALA A 764 6.10 31.40 -26.20
CA ALA A 764 6.19 32.85 -26.17
C ALA A 764 5.64 33.44 -27.48
N LYS A 765 4.52 34.17 -27.41
CA LYS A 765 3.81 34.77 -28.54
C LYS A 765 3.33 33.78 -29.61
N GLN A 766 3.16 32.51 -29.27
CA GLN A 766 2.72 31.49 -30.23
C GLN A 766 1.89 30.39 -29.58
N THR A 767 0.96 29.84 -30.36
CA THR A 767 0.16 28.66 -29.98
C THR A 767 0.16 27.64 -31.11
N ARG A 768 0.17 26.35 -30.77
CA ARG A 768 0.15 25.25 -31.73
C ARG A 768 -0.81 24.17 -31.29
N LEU A 769 -1.58 23.59 -32.22
CA LEU A 769 -2.40 22.42 -31.90
C LEU A 769 -1.50 21.19 -31.77
N VAL A 770 -1.69 20.41 -30.71
CA VAL A 770 -0.94 19.17 -30.46
C VAL A 770 -1.65 17.98 -31.10
N GLU A 771 -1.03 17.40 -32.13
CA GLU A 771 -1.61 16.31 -32.90
C GLU A 771 -1.62 14.98 -32.12
N ALA A 772 -2.62 14.15 -32.40
CA ALA A 772 -2.77 12.86 -31.72
C ALA A 772 -1.71 11.84 -32.17
N PHE A 773 -1.34 11.90 -33.45
CA PHE A 773 -0.41 11.00 -34.11
C PHE A 773 0.58 11.83 -34.90
N ASN A 774 1.85 11.41 -34.94
CA ASN A 774 2.92 12.08 -35.69
C ASN A 774 3.10 13.57 -35.35
N ASP A 775 2.81 13.97 -34.11
CA ASP A 775 3.10 15.33 -33.65
C ASP A 775 4.63 15.56 -33.65
N PRO A 776 5.14 16.64 -34.24
CA PRO A 776 6.58 16.92 -34.30
C PRO A 776 7.19 17.28 -32.94
N GLY A 777 6.36 17.46 -31.91
CA GLY A 777 6.76 17.89 -30.57
C GLY A 777 6.83 19.41 -30.42
N PRO A 778 6.99 19.89 -29.17
CA PRO A 778 7.08 21.31 -28.84
C PRO A 778 8.21 22.01 -29.60
N SER A 779 7.93 23.17 -30.20
CA SER A 779 8.92 23.91 -30.99
C SER A 779 8.75 25.44 -30.94
N GLY A 780 9.85 26.15 -31.11
CA GLY A 780 9.90 27.63 -31.09
C GLY A 780 10.07 28.25 -29.69
N ALA A 781 10.03 29.57 -29.62
CA ALA A 781 10.32 30.34 -28.41
C ALA A 781 9.38 29.98 -27.24
N GLY A 782 9.91 29.89 -26.02
CA GLY A 782 9.15 29.57 -24.81
C GLY A 782 8.88 28.08 -24.56
N HIS A 783 9.43 27.16 -25.39
CA HIS A 783 9.23 25.71 -25.24
C HIS A 783 10.46 24.95 -24.70
N THR A 784 11.62 25.59 -24.65
CA THR A 784 12.88 24.98 -24.18
C THR A 784 13.55 25.88 -23.16
N VAL A 785 14.41 25.28 -22.33
CA VAL A 785 15.27 25.99 -21.37
C VAL A 785 16.72 25.63 -21.64
N SER A 786 17.62 26.60 -21.55
CA SER A 786 19.01 26.47 -22.01
C SER A 786 19.86 25.54 -21.12
N ASN A 787 19.59 25.46 -19.82
CA ASN A 787 20.43 24.72 -18.87
C ASN A 787 19.85 23.34 -18.49
N LEU A 788 18.96 22.77 -19.30
CA LEU A 788 18.35 21.47 -19.01
C LEU A 788 19.40 20.37 -18.81
N GLN A 789 20.52 20.44 -19.53
CA GLN A 789 21.60 19.46 -19.46
C GLN A 789 22.34 19.50 -18.10
N GLU A 790 22.54 20.68 -17.52
CA GLU A 790 23.19 20.83 -16.21
C GLU A 790 22.33 20.21 -15.11
N GLN A 791 21.01 20.30 -15.24
CA GLN A 791 20.05 19.68 -14.32
C GLN A 791 20.04 18.16 -14.44
N TYR A 792 20.22 17.62 -15.65
CA TYR A 792 20.40 16.18 -15.84
C TYR A 792 21.70 15.72 -15.19
N SER A 793 22.78 16.50 -15.33
CA SER A 793 24.05 16.24 -14.62
C SER A 793 23.88 16.26 -13.10
N GLU A 794 23.03 17.12 -12.54
CA GLU A 794 22.71 17.10 -11.10
C GLU A 794 22.00 15.81 -10.69
N VAL A 795 20.99 15.37 -11.44
CA VAL A 795 20.28 14.09 -11.20
C VAL A 795 21.25 12.92 -11.30
N TYR A 796 22.09 12.87 -12.34
CA TYR A 796 23.14 11.86 -12.46
C TYR A 796 24.14 11.93 -11.30
N GLY A 797 24.48 13.14 -10.84
CA GLY A 797 25.31 13.35 -9.66
C GLY A 797 24.68 12.80 -8.38
N TRP A 798 23.36 12.94 -8.19
CA TRP A 798 22.64 12.29 -7.09
C TRP A 798 22.68 10.77 -7.21
N LEU A 799 22.48 10.23 -8.41
CA LEU A 799 22.50 8.79 -8.68
C LEU A 799 23.89 8.14 -8.51
N GLN A 800 24.96 8.92 -8.70
CA GLN A 800 26.34 8.49 -8.47
C GLN A 800 26.73 8.50 -6.98
N GLN A 801 25.92 9.08 -6.09
CA GLN A 801 26.17 9.03 -4.65
C GLN A 801 25.84 7.64 -4.11
N ASP A 802 26.80 7.03 -3.41
CA ASP A 802 26.61 5.75 -2.74
C ASP A 802 25.38 5.78 -1.82
N GLY A 803 24.42 4.88 -2.07
CA GLY A 803 23.23 4.72 -1.25
C GLY A 803 22.06 5.66 -1.57
N TRP A 804 22.03 6.29 -2.76
CA TRP A 804 20.83 6.96 -3.25
C TRP A 804 19.62 6.00 -3.24
N GLY A 805 18.51 6.41 -2.61
CA GLY A 805 17.34 5.54 -2.37
C GLY A 805 17.46 4.58 -1.18
N GLY A 806 18.64 4.44 -0.56
CA GLY A 806 18.91 3.50 0.54
C GLY A 806 18.60 4.07 1.93
N GLY A 807 17.73 3.40 2.69
CA GLY A 807 17.52 3.67 4.11
C GLY A 807 18.59 3.02 4.99
N ILE A 808 19.35 3.85 5.71
CA ILE A 808 20.26 3.50 6.83
C ILE A 808 21.63 2.87 6.42
N GLY A 809 22.61 3.76 6.21
CA GLY A 809 23.91 3.73 6.90
C GLY A 809 25.03 2.83 6.38
N LYS A 810 26.02 3.46 5.70
CA LYS A 810 27.44 3.43 6.09
C LYS A 810 28.20 4.51 5.32
N SER A 811 28.74 5.47 6.06
CA SER A 811 29.66 6.50 5.57
C SER A 811 30.96 5.89 5.04
N LYS A 812 31.43 6.35 3.88
CA LYS A 812 32.85 6.65 3.69
C LYS A 812 33.03 7.79 2.67
N LEU A 813 33.59 8.86 3.19
CA LEU A 813 33.95 10.09 2.51
C LEU A 813 35.29 9.85 1.78
N HIS A 814 35.34 10.01 0.46
CA HIS A 814 36.58 10.35 -0.24
C HIS A 814 36.30 11.37 -1.35
N LEU A 815 36.71 12.62 -1.08
CA LEU A 815 36.92 13.65 -2.07
C LEU A 815 38.18 13.33 -2.87
N HIS A 816 38.09 13.32 -4.20
CA HIS A 816 39.23 13.69 -5.02
C HIS A 816 38.79 14.60 -6.17
N SER A 817 39.47 15.75 -6.20
CA SER A 817 39.43 16.81 -7.17
C SER A 817 40.25 16.48 -8.41
N SER A 818 39.71 16.77 -9.60
CA SER A 818 40.49 17.33 -10.72
C SER A 818 39.58 17.68 -11.91
N LEU A 819 39.46 18.98 -12.16
CA LEU A 819 38.98 19.58 -13.40
C LEU A 819 40.02 19.38 -14.51
N HIS A 820 39.61 18.97 -15.71
CA HIS A 820 40.25 19.34 -16.98
C HIS A 820 39.22 19.34 -18.14
N SER A 821 39.38 20.31 -19.04
CA SER A 821 38.56 20.66 -20.20
C SER A 821 39.33 20.35 -21.52
N PRO A 822 38.84 20.73 -22.72
CA PRO A 822 37.70 20.19 -23.47
C PRO A 822 38.08 19.76 -24.90
N SER A 823 37.44 18.75 -25.51
CA SER A 823 37.25 18.69 -26.97
C SER A 823 36.46 17.46 -27.43
N THR A 824 35.72 17.67 -28.53
CA THR A 824 34.97 16.74 -29.39
C THR A 824 33.56 16.35 -28.94
N HIS A 825 32.58 16.94 -29.65
CA HIS A 825 31.17 16.57 -29.70
C HIS A 825 30.96 15.06 -29.66
N ILE A 826 30.20 14.56 -28.67
CA ILE A 826 29.35 13.35 -28.68
C ILE A 826 28.53 13.38 -27.36
N TYR A 827 27.22 13.16 -27.45
CA TYR A 827 26.29 13.01 -26.31
C TYR A 827 26.78 11.93 -25.30
N PRO A 828 26.73 12.10 -23.97
CA PRO A 828 27.08 11.01 -23.05
C PRO A 828 25.89 10.04 -22.87
N PRO A 829 26.12 8.71 -22.92
CA PRO A 829 25.09 7.68 -22.91
C PRO A 829 24.56 7.38 -21.49
N THR A 830 23.25 7.15 -21.38
CA THR A 830 22.62 6.51 -20.22
C THR A 830 23.28 5.16 -19.94
N MET A 831 23.59 4.87 -18.67
CA MET A 831 24.07 3.53 -18.28
C MET A 831 22.98 2.48 -18.59
N PRO A 832 23.27 1.46 -19.42
CA PRO A 832 22.29 0.46 -19.84
C PRO A 832 21.86 -0.44 -18.67
N SER A 833 20.55 -0.75 -18.55
CA SER A 833 20.06 -1.77 -17.61
C SER A 833 20.68 -3.13 -17.91
N SER A 834 20.64 -4.09 -16.99
CA SER A 834 21.10 -5.46 -17.26
C SER A 834 20.35 -6.09 -18.44
N LEU A 835 19.07 -5.73 -18.66
CA LEU A 835 18.33 -6.11 -19.86
C LEU A 835 18.90 -5.47 -21.15
N ASP A 836 19.27 -4.19 -21.10
CA ASP A 836 19.89 -3.50 -22.24
C ASP A 836 21.30 -4.03 -22.52
N GLN A 837 22.07 -4.35 -21.48
CA GLN A 837 23.36 -5.01 -21.58
C GLN A 837 23.23 -6.43 -22.16
N LEU A 838 22.20 -7.18 -21.76
CA LEU A 838 21.89 -8.48 -22.35
C LEU A 838 21.59 -8.35 -23.85
N LYS A 839 20.78 -7.35 -24.25
CA LYS A 839 20.54 -7.04 -25.67
C LYS A 839 21.84 -6.64 -26.37
N ALA A 840 22.67 -5.81 -25.74
CA ALA A 840 23.96 -5.35 -26.27
C ALA A 840 25.00 -6.48 -26.38
N SER A 841 24.88 -7.58 -25.63
CA SER A 841 25.73 -8.77 -25.76
C SER A 841 25.55 -9.49 -27.11
N GLY A 842 24.52 -9.11 -27.88
CA GLY A 842 24.14 -9.74 -29.15
C GLY A 842 22.99 -10.74 -29.00
N THR A 843 22.40 -10.86 -27.80
CA THR A 843 21.26 -11.73 -27.56
C THR A 843 19.95 -11.05 -27.89
N THR A 844 19.14 -11.70 -28.72
CA THR A 844 17.78 -11.25 -29.00
C THR A 844 16.82 -11.69 -27.89
N VAL A 845 16.17 -10.73 -27.24
CA VAL A 845 15.25 -10.99 -26.13
C VAL A 845 13.84 -11.30 -26.64
N VAL A 846 13.28 -12.40 -26.14
CA VAL A 846 11.92 -12.90 -26.42
C VAL A 846 11.13 -13.00 -25.13
N ALA A 847 9.83 -12.69 -25.15
CA ALA A 847 8.97 -12.83 -23.98
C ALA A 847 8.25 -14.18 -23.94
N ASP A 848 8.37 -14.92 -22.83
CA ASP A 848 7.64 -16.18 -22.60
C ASP A 848 6.34 -15.92 -21.85
N SER A 849 5.32 -15.44 -22.57
CA SER A 849 4.04 -15.07 -21.96
C SER A 849 2.88 -15.07 -22.95
N GLY A 850 1.67 -15.38 -22.46
CA GLY A 850 0.41 -15.08 -23.14
C GLY A 850 -0.24 -13.78 -22.67
N ASP A 851 0.44 -12.99 -21.82
CA ASP A 851 -0.09 -11.81 -21.15
C ASP A 851 0.35 -10.51 -21.83
N PHE A 852 -0.55 -9.88 -22.59
CA PHE A 852 -0.26 -8.76 -23.47
C PHE A 852 0.33 -7.56 -22.74
N ALA A 853 -0.20 -7.24 -21.55
CA ALA A 853 0.30 -6.13 -20.74
C ALA A 853 1.79 -6.30 -20.41
N THR A 854 2.20 -7.53 -20.14
CA THR A 854 3.58 -7.81 -19.77
C THR A 854 4.51 -7.86 -20.99
N ILE A 855 4.03 -8.41 -22.12
CA ILE A 855 4.79 -8.39 -23.38
C ILE A 855 5.06 -6.95 -23.82
N LYS A 856 4.07 -6.05 -23.71
CA LYS A 856 4.20 -4.65 -24.10
C LYS A 856 5.24 -3.87 -23.28
N LYS A 857 5.47 -4.26 -22.03
CA LYS A 857 6.37 -3.55 -21.10
C LYS A 857 7.84 -3.60 -21.54
N TYR A 858 8.32 -4.76 -22.00
CA TYR A 858 9.77 -4.98 -22.23
C TYR A 858 10.21 -4.87 -23.69
N GLN A 859 9.26 -4.60 -24.60
CA GLN A 859 9.48 -4.48 -26.04
C GLN A 859 10.37 -5.62 -26.60
N PRO A 860 9.97 -6.90 -26.42
CA PRO A 860 10.72 -8.03 -26.92
C PRO A 860 10.63 -8.09 -28.46
N GLN A 861 11.61 -8.72 -29.10
CA GLN A 861 11.63 -8.92 -30.55
C GLN A 861 10.53 -9.90 -30.97
N ASP A 862 10.46 -11.04 -30.30
CA ASP A 862 9.49 -12.11 -30.53
C ASP A 862 8.74 -12.43 -29.21
N ALA A 863 7.71 -13.26 -29.29
CA ALA A 863 7.06 -13.82 -28.10
C ALA A 863 6.75 -15.32 -28.27
N THR A 864 6.81 -16.07 -27.18
CA THR A 864 6.49 -17.49 -27.15
C THR A 864 5.24 -17.76 -26.31
N THR A 865 4.34 -18.57 -26.87
CA THR A 865 3.22 -19.14 -26.13
C THR A 865 3.38 -20.66 -26.02
N ASN A 866 2.65 -21.26 -25.09
CA ASN A 866 2.49 -22.71 -24.92
C ASN A 866 1.14 -22.97 -24.21
N PRO A 867 0.67 -24.23 -24.16
CA PRO A 867 -0.64 -24.54 -23.56
C PRO A 867 -0.80 -24.03 -22.12
N SER A 868 0.25 -24.12 -21.29
CA SER A 868 0.23 -23.65 -19.91
C SER A 868 0.03 -22.13 -19.81
N LEU A 869 0.72 -21.37 -20.68
CA LEU A 869 0.63 -19.90 -20.72
C LEU A 869 -0.72 -19.43 -21.20
N ILE A 870 -1.29 -20.10 -22.22
CA ILE A 870 -2.64 -19.78 -22.71
C ILE A 870 -3.69 -20.13 -21.66
N LEU A 871 -3.57 -21.27 -20.97
CA LEU A 871 -4.45 -21.63 -19.87
C LEU A 871 -4.37 -20.64 -18.69
N ALA A 872 -3.18 -20.12 -18.39
CA ALA A 872 -3.00 -19.10 -17.36
C ALA A 872 -3.65 -17.78 -17.77
N ALA A 873 -3.44 -17.35 -19.03
CA ALA A 873 -4.05 -16.14 -19.57
C ALA A 873 -5.59 -16.28 -19.63
N SER A 874 -6.12 -17.40 -20.11
CA SER A 874 -7.56 -17.61 -20.30
C SER A 874 -8.39 -17.55 -19.00
N LYS A 875 -7.75 -17.61 -17.83
CA LYS A 875 -8.39 -17.44 -16.51
C LYS A 875 -8.58 -15.97 -16.12
N LYS A 876 -7.97 -15.02 -16.83
CA LYS A 876 -8.09 -13.58 -16.55
C LYS A 876 -9.35 -12.99 -17.22
N PRO A 877 -10.15 -12.18 -16.50
CA PRO A 877 -11.37 -11.58 -17.06
C PRO A 877 -11.14 -10.69 -18.29
N GLU A 878 -9.99 -10.02 -18.37
CA GLU A 878 -9.66 -9.15 -19.50
C GLU A 878 -9.54 -9.87 -20.85
N TYR A 879 -9.29 -11.18 -20.85
CA TYR A 879 -9.17 -12.00 -22.06
C TYR A 879 -10.46 -12.77 -22.41
N GLU A 880 -11.54 -12.56 -21.66
CA GLU A 880 -12.82 -13.25 -21.89
C GLU A 880 -13.36 -13.00 -23.31
N LYS A 881 -13.20 -11.79 -23.84
CA LYS A 881 -13.64 -11.44 -25.20
C LYS A 881 -12.98 -12.30 -26.30
N LEU A 882 -11.70 -12.66 -26.12
CA LEU A 882 -10.99 -13.52 -27.07
C LEU A 882 -11.51 -14.95 -27.00
N ILE A 883 -11.81 -15.42 -25.79
CA ILE A 883 -12.40 -16.74 -25.56
C ILE A 883 -13.80 -16.80 -26.19
N ASP A 884 -14.61 -15.78 -25.98
CA ASP A 884 -15.97 -15.74 -26.53
C ASP A 884 -15.94 -15.69 -28.07
N ALA A 885 -15.01 -14.94 -28.66
CA ALA A 885 -14.78 -14.94 -30.12
C ALA A 885 -14.37 -16.33 -30.65
N ALA A 886 -13.45 -17.01 -29.95
CA ALA A 886 -13.03 -18.36 -30.31
C ALA A 886 -14.17 -19.38 -30.16
N VAL A 887 -15.00 -19.27 -29.11
CA VAL A 887 -16.17 -20.13 -28.89
C VAL A 887 -17.20 -19.93 -30.00
N ALA A 888 -17.46 -18.68 -30.41
CA ALA A 888 -18.33 -18.39 -31.53
C ALA A 888 -17.81 -19.00 -32.83
N TYR A 889 -16.49 -18.92 -33.07
CA TYR A 889 -15.85 -19.56 -34.21
C TYR A 889 -15.99 -21.10 -34.19
N GLY A 890 -15.70 -21.73 -33.04
CA GLY A 890 -15.81 -23.18 -32.91
C GLY A 890 -17.24 -23.70 -33.06
N LYS A 891 -18.24 -23.01 -32.51
CA LYS A 891 -19.66 -23.36 -32.73
C LYS A 891 -20.09 -23.30 -34.19
N LYS A 892 -19.58 -22.31 -34.93
CA LYS A 892 -19.92 -22.10 -36.34
C LYS A 892 -19.29 -23.15 -37.25
N ASN A 893 -18.04 -23.54 -36.97
CA ASN A 893 -17.24 -24.36 -37.88
C ASN A 893 -17.08 -25.82 -37.43
N GLY A 894 -17.45 -26.15 -36.19
CA GLY A 894 -17.34 -27.52 -35.67
C GLY A 894 -18.58 -28.36 -35.92
N THR A 895 -18.39 -29.66 -36.22
CA THR A 895 -19.46 -30.59 -36.61
C THR A 895 -20.20 -31.24 -35.43
N ASP A 896 -19.50 -31.52 -34.34
CA ASP A 896 -20.00 -32.10 -33.10
C ASP A 896 -19.31 -31.43 -31.90
N LEU A 897 -19.72 -31.74 -30.67
CA LEU A 897 -19.22 -31.04 -29.49
C LEU A 897 -17.70 -31.15 -29.32
N GLU A 898 -17.11 -32.33 -29.54
CA GLU A 898 -15.66 -32.50 -29.38
C GLU A 898 -14.90 -31.78 -30.50
N ASN A 899 -15.42 -31.83 -31.72
CA ASN A 899 -14.88 -31.06 -32.83
C ASN A 899 -15.02 -29.54 -32.64
N GLN A 900 -16.12 -29.07 -32.06
CA GLN A 900 -16.31 -27.66 -31.68
C GLN A 900 -15.30 -27.22 -30.63
N VAL A 901 -15.01 -28.06 -29.62
CA VAL A 901 -14.01 -27.80 -28.59
C VAL A 901 -12.61 -27.70 -29.21
N ASP A 902 -12.23 -28.64 -30.06
CA ASP A 902 -10.93 -28.64 -30.74
C ASP A 902 -10.78 -27.42 -31.67
N THR A 903 -11.80 -27.12 -32.46
CA THR A 903 -11.83 -25.94 -33.35
C THR A 903 -11.78 -24.63 -32.55
N THR A 904 -12.44 -24.58 -31.40
CA THR A 904 -12.38 -23.43 -30.48
C THR A 904 -10.98 -23.25 -29.93
N LEU A 905 -10.32 -24.33 -29.50
CA LEU A 905 -8.96 -24.27 -28.97
C LEU A 905 -7.99 -23.74 -30.03
N ASP A 906 -8.02 -24.30 -31.24
CA ASP A 906 -7.12 -23.90 -32.32
C ASP A 906 -7.32 -22.42 -32.67
N ASN A 907 -8.58 -21.95 -32.76
CA ASN A 907 -8.86 -20.53 -32.99
C ASN A 907 -8.39 -19.66 -31.82
N LEU A 908 -8.56 -20.10 -30.57
CA LEU A 908 -8.11 -19.36 -29.39
C LEU A 908 -6.61 -19.11 -29.42
N LEU A 909 -5.80 -20.12 -29.78
CA LEU A 909 -4.35 -19.97 -29.93
C LEU A 909 -4.00 -18.88 -30.95
N VAL A 910 -4.72 -18.86 -32.08
CA VAL A 910 -4.55 -17.87 -33.15
C VAL A 910 -5.01 -16.47 -32.73
N GLN A 911 -6.10 -16.34 -31.97
CA GLN A 911 -6.54 -15.06 -31.41
C GLN A 911 -5.50 -14.45 -30.46
N PHE A 912 -4.91 -15.27 -29.58
CA PHE A 912 -3.80 -14.83 -28.73
C PHE A 912 -2.60 -14.41 -29.56
N GLY A 913 -2.21 -15.20 -30.57
CA GLY A 913 -1.10 -14.87 -31.45
C GLY A 913 -1.33 -13.57 -32.24
N LYS A 914 -2.55 -13.33 -32.72
CA LYS A 914 -2.93 -12.09 -33.40
C LYS A 914 -2.68 -10.87 -32.52
N GLU A 915 -3.13 -10.90 -31.28
CA GLU A 915 -2.96 -9.79 -30.33
C GLU A 915 -1.49 -9.60 -29.96
N ILE A 916 -0.73 -10.69 -29.79
CA ILE A 916 0.72 -10.64 -29.56
C ILE A 916 1.46 -10.00 -30.73
N LEU A 917 1.12 -10.34 -31.97
CA LEU A 917 1.77 -9.82 -33.17
C LEU A 917 1.49 -8.34 -33.45
N GLN A 918 0.47 -7.76 -32.82
CA GLN A 918 0.24 -6.31 -32.80
C GLN A 918 1.21 -5.59 -31.85
N ILE A 919 1.82 -6.31 -30.92
CA ILE A 919 2.73 -5.78 -29.90
C ILE A 919 4.19 -6.01 -30.27
N VAL A 920 4.54 -7.21 -30.74
CA VAL A 920 5.92 -7.57 -31.08
C VAL A 920 6.21 -7.33 -32.57
N PRO A 921 7.39 -6.77 -32.92
CA PRO A 921 7.75 -6.53 -34.31
C PRO A 921 8.12 -7.82 -35.07
N GLY A 922 8.60 -8.84 -34.35
CA GLY A 922 9.01 -10.12 -34.91
C GLY A 922 7.91 -11.17 -34.89
N LYS A 923 8.22 -12.38 -34.44
CA LYS A 923 7.37 -13.56 -34.60
C LYS A 923 6.67 -13.98 -33.31
N VAL A 924 5.59 -14.76 -33.45
CA VAL A 924 4.94 -15.45 -32.33
C VAL A 924 5.09 -16.97 -32.47
N SER A 925 5.52 -17.66 -31.42
CA SER A 925 5.49 -19.12 -31.38
C SER A 925 4.13 -19.63 -30.91
N THR A 926 3.49 -20.47 -31.73
CA THR A 926 2.21 -21.13 -31.44
C THR A 926 2.42 -22.64 -31.41
N GLU A 927 2.06 -23.28 -30.30
CA GLU A 927 2.39 -24.70 -30.06
C GLU A 927 1.30 -25.63 -30.58
N VAL A 928 1.72 -26.68 -31.30
CA VAL A 928 0.86 -27.79 -31.71
C VAL A 928 0.44 -28.59 -30.48
N ASP A 929 -0.76 -29.16 -30.50
CA ASP A 929 -1.25 -30.03 -29.44
C ASP A 929 -0.22 -31.15 -29.14
N ALA A 930 0.32 -31.14 -27.91
CA ALA A 930 1.39 -32.02 -27.50
C ALA A 930 1.02 -33.51 -27.58
N ARG A 931 -0.26 -33.86 -27.67
CA ARG A 931 -0.71 -35.25 -27.88
C ARG A 931 -0.26 -35.80 -29.24
N PHE A 932 0.02 -34.94 -30.22
CA PHE A 932 0.53 -35.33 -31.53
C PHE A 932 2.06 -35.45 -31.59
N SER A 933 2.77 -35.25 -30.47
CA SER A 933 4.25 -35.28 -30.42
C SER A 933 4.87 -36.58 -30.94
N PHE A 934 4.14 -37.68 -30.99
CA PHE A 934 4.61 -38.98 -31.50
C PHE A 934 3.97 -39.37 -32.83
N SER A 935 3.41 -38.41 -33.57
CA SER A 935 2.87 -38.61 -34.91
C SER A 935 3.33 -37.48 -35.84
N THR A 936 4.22 -37.82 -36.77
CA THR A 936 4.73 -36.87 -37.78
C THR A 936 3.60 -36.29 -38.61
N GLU A 937 2.72 -37.16 -39.13
CA GLU A 937 1.60 -36.75 -39.99
C GLU A 937 0.61 -35.83 -39.27
N GLN A 938 0.19 -36.20 -38.05
CA GLN A 938 -0.76 -35.38 -37.28
C GLN A 938 -0.14 -34.03 -36.88
N SER A 939 1.14 -34.01 -36.54
CA SER A 939 1.88 -32.78 -36.24
C SER A 939 1.94 -31.85 -37.45
N VAL A 940 2.26 -32.38 -38.65
CA VAL A 940 2.27 -31.61 -39.90
C VAL A 940 0.88 -31.08 -40.23
N ASN A 941 -0.15 -31.93 -40.19
CA ASN A 941 -1.52 -31.53 -40.51
C ASN A 941 -2.04 -30.45 -39.56
N LYS A 942 -1.79 -30.59 -38.26
CA LYS A 942 -2.20 -29.58 -37.26
C LYS A 942 -1.43 -28.27 -37.43
N ALA A 943 -0.13 -28.34 -37.71
CA ALA A 943 0.68 -27.17 -38.00
C ALA A 943 0.16 -26.36 -39.19
N LEU A 944 -0.12 -27.04 -40.32
CA LEU A 944 -0.68 -26.42 -41.51
C LEU A 944 -2.07 -25.81 -41.24
N HIS A 945 -2.91 -26.51 -40.48
CA HIS A 945 -4.21 -25.98 -40.07
C HIS A 945 -4.09 -24.68 -39.26
N ILE A 946 -3.16 -24.61 -38.30
CA ILE A 946 -2.91 -23.38 -37.52
C ILE A 946 -2.44 -22.24 -38.44
N ILE A 947 -1.58 -22.52 -39.43
CA ILE A 947 -1.14 -21.53 -40.42
C ILE A 947 -2.31 -21.05 -41.27
N ASP A 948 -3.21 -21.94 -41.70
CA ASP A 948 -4.41 -21.56 -42.45
C ASP A 948 -5.32 -20.65 -41.61
N LEU A 949 -5.51 -20.92 -40.32
CA LEU A 949 -6.27 -20.06 -39.42
C LEU A 949 -5.62 -18.68 -39.24
N TYR A 950 -4.29 -18.58 -39.18
CA TYR A 950 -3.60 -17.27 -39.20
C TYR A 950 -3.83 -16.53 -40.52
N LYS A 951 -3.77 -17.24 -41.64
CA LYS A 951 -4.00 -16.68 -42.97
C LYS A 951 -5.42 -16.13 -43.12
N GLU A 952 -6.43 -16.83 -42.59
CA GLU A 952 -7.83 -16.38 -42.61
C GLU A 952 -8.03 -15.00 -41.94
N ILE A 953 -7.22 -14.68 -40.92
CA ILE A 953 -7.26 -13.38 -40.23
C ILE A 953 -6.21 -12.39 -40.75
N GLY A 954 -5.59 -12.67 -41.89
CA GLY A 954 -4.67 -11.77 -42.58
C GLY A 954 -3.24 -11.75 -42.03
N ILE A 955 -2.79 -12.80 -41.33
CA ILE A 955 -1.43 -12.92 -40.80
C ILE A 955 -0.62 -13.91 -41.65
N ASP A 956 0.51 -13.46 -42.16
CA ASP A 956 1.40 -14.31 -42.97
C ASP A 956 2.24 -15.26 -42.11
N LYS A 957 2.56 -16.44 -42.65
CA LYS A 957 3.28 -17.52 -41.97
C LYS A 957 4.71 -17.10 -41.58
N GLU A 958 5.30 -16.08 -42.22
CA GLU A 958 6.61 -15.55 -41.84
C GLU A 958 6.57 -14.86 -40.47
N ARG A 959 5.41 -14.43 -39.97
CA ARG A 959 5.23 -13.88 -38.61
C ARG A 959 4.99 -14.97 -37.56
N VAL A 960 4.89 -16.24 -37.96
CA VAL A 960 4.51 -17.35 -37.07
C VAL A 960 5.64 -18.39 -37.00
N LEU A 961 5.88 -18.91 -35.80
CA LEU A 961 6.71 -20.09 -35.57
C LEU A 961 5.81 -21.22 -35.07
N ILE A 962 5.71 -22.31 -35.82
CA ILE A 962 5.01 -23.50 -35.33
C ILE A 962 5.90 -24.22 -34.34
N LYS A 963 5.41 -24.39 -33.12
CA LYS A 963 6.18 -24.96 -32.03
C LYS A 963 5.81 -26.42 -31.82
N LEU A 964 6.83 -27.29 -31.83
CA LEU A 964 6.71 -28.75 -31.83
C LEU A 964 7.64 -29.34 -30.76
N ALA A 965 7.21 -30.39 -30.06
CA ALA A 965 8.09 -31.12 -29.14
C ALA A 965 9.22 -31.81 -29.92
N SER A 966 10.44 -31.78 -29.38
CA SER A 966 11.66 -32.33 -30.03
C SER A 966 11.77 -33.85 -29.89
N THR A 967 10.70 -34.59 -30.17
CA THR A 967 10.73 -36.03 -30.43
C THR A 967 11.32 -36.30 -31.82
N TRP A 968 11.61 -37.56 -32.15
CA TRP A 968 11.97 -37.92 -33.52
C TRP A 968 10.89 -37.47 -34.52
N GLU A 969 9.63 -37.77 -34.21
CA GLU A 969 8.48 -37.49 -35.06
C GLU A 969 8.25 -35.98 -35.21
N GLY A 970 8.43 -35.21 -34.13
CA GLY A 970 8.34 -33.74 -34.16
C GLY A 970 9.46 -33.10 -34.97
N ILE A 971 10.68 -33.65 -34.91
CA ILE A 971 11.82 -33.21 -35.72
C ILE A 971 11.57 -33.52 -37.20
N LYS A 972 11.10 -34.72 -37.55
CA LYS A 972 10.71 -35.06 -38.94
C LYS A 972 9.52 -34.22 -39.43
N ALA A 973 8.59 -33.86 -38.55
CA ALA A 973 7.50 -32.96 -38.90
C ALA A 973 8.03 -31.56 -39.23
N ALA A 974 8.98 -31.04 -38.44
CA ALA A 974 9.64 -29.77 -38.72
C ALA A 974 10.42 -29.80 -40.05
N GLU A 975 11.10 -30.90 -40.37
CA GLU A 975 11.77 -31.11 -41.66
C GLU A 975 10.79 -30.96 -42.83
N ILE A 976 9.63 -31.62 -42.75
CA ILE A 976 8.58 -31.55 -43.78
C ILE A 976 8.02 -30.14 -43.90
N LEU A 977 7.68 -29.51 -42.78
CA LEU A 977 7.08 -28.16 -42.73
C LEU A 977 8.02 -27.12 -43.33
N GLN A 978 9.32 -27.18 -43.02
CA GLN A 978 10.31 -26.26 -43.56
C GLN A 978 10.59 -26.55 -45.04
N SER A 979 10.91 -27.78 -45.40
CA SER A 979 11.37 -28.12 -46.75
C SER A 979 10.26 -28.08 -47.80
N LYS A 980 9.03 -28.50 -47.46
CA LYS A 980 7.93 -28.62 -48.43
C LYS A 980 6.95 -27.45 -48.37
N HIS A 981 6.75 -26.85 -47.20
CA HIS A 981 5.71 -25.83 -46.99
C HIS A 981 6.27 -24.44 -46.66
N GLY A 982 7.57 -24.32 -46.40
CA GLY A 982 8.20 -23.07 -45.97
C GLY A 982 7.58 -22.51 -44.68
N VAL A 983 7.17 -23.39 -43.77
CA VAL A 983 6.62 -23.02 -42.46
C VAL A 983 7.74 -23.09 -41.43
N ASN A 984 8.05 -21.95 -40.82
CA ASN A 984 9.12 -21.86 -39.82
C ASN A 984 8.72 -22.61 -38.54
N CYS A 985 9.62 -23.46 -38.03
CA CYS A 985 9.37 -24.25 -36.82
C CYS A 985 10.29 -23.86 -35.65
N ASN A 986 9.72 -23.88 -34.45
CA ASN A 986 10.40 -23.79 -33.17
C ASN A 986 10.37 -25.17 -32.47
N LEU A 987 11.49 -25.88 -32.41
CA LEU A 987 11.56 -27.18 -31.72
C LEU A 987 11.82 -26.99 -30.22
N THR A 988 10.82 -27.30 -29.39
CA THR A 988 10.79 -27.12 -27.93
C THR A 988 10.97 -28.43 -27.18
N LEU A 989 10.99 -28.40 -25.83
CA LEU A 989 11.25 -29.58 -24.99
C LEU A 989 12.56 -30.28 -25.40
N MET A 990 13.57 -29.47 -25.67
CA MET A 990 14.90 -29.93 -26.07
C MET A 990 15.81 -29.95 -24.85
N PHE A 991 16.39 -31.11 -24.56
CA PHE A 991 17.16 -31.37 -23.34
C PHE A 991 18.55 -31.94 -23.63
N SER A 992 18.74 -32.58 -24.79
CA SER A 992 19.99 -33.24 -25.18
C SER A 992 20.60 -32.63 -26.44
N GLN A 993 21.92 -32.82 -26.59
CA GLN A 993 22.65 -32.47 -27.81
C GLN A 993 22.20 -33.30 -29.02
N VAL A 994 21.76 -34.55 -28.81
CA VAL A 994 21.24 -35.45 -29.87
C VAL A 994 20.00 -34.83 -30.54
N GLN A 995 19.05 -34.34 -29.74
CA GLN A 995 17.89 -33.61 -30.24
C GLN A 995 18.29 -32.36 -31.01
N ALA A 996 19.25 -31.58 -30.48
CA ALA A 996 19.71 -30.36 -31.13
C ALA A 996 20.37 -30.65 -32.48
N ILE A 997 21.22 -31.66 -32.59
CA ILE A 997 21.88 -32.01 -33.86
C ILE A 997 20.84 -32.43 -34.90
N ALA A 998 19.94 -33.35 -34.54
CA ALA A 998 18.87 -33.79 -35.45
C ALA A 998 17.97 -32.63 -35.90
N ALA A 999 17.64 -31.70 -34.99
CA ALA A 999 16.87 -30.50 -35.31
C ALA A 999 17.57 -29.57 -36.32
N ALA A 1000 18.88 -29.40 -36.19
CA ALA A 1000 19.68 -28.57 -37.09
C ALA A 1000 19.72 -29.18 -38.50
N GLU A 1001 19.91 -30.49 -38.56
CA GLU A 1001 19.95 -31.25 -39.81
C GLU A 1001 18.58 -31.32 -40.49
N ALA A 1002 17.49 -31.32 -39.72
CA ALA A 1002 16.12 -31.16 -40.22
C ALA A 1002 15.83 -29.76 -40.78
N GLY A 1003 16.75 -28.81 -40.68
CA GLY A 1003 16.55 -27.44 -41.16
C GLY A 1003 15.54 -26.64 -40.33
N ALA A 1004 15.37 -26.99 -39.05
CA ALA A 1004 14.52 -26.21 -38.16
C ALA A 1004 14.95 -24.74 -38.14
N TYR A 1005 13.97 -23.82 -38.11
CA TYR A 1005 14.26 -22.38 -38.08
C TYR A 1005 14.92 -22.01 -36.75
N LEU A 1006 14.37 -22.55 -35.65
CA LEU A 1006 14.78 -22.23 -34.28
C LEU A 1006 14.61 -23.45 -33.37
N ILE A 1007 15.48 -23.58 -32.36
CA ILE A 1007 15.34 -24.55 -31.27
C ILE A 1007 15.22 -23.83 -29.92
N SER A 1008 14.46 -24.42 -29.00
CA SER A 1008 14.29 -23.93 -27.62
C SER A 1008 14.84 -24.93 -26.60
N PRO A 1009 16.17 -25.02 -26.39
CA PRO A 1009 16.75 -25.87 -25.35
C PRO A 1009 16.43 -25.31 -23.95
N PHE A 1010 15.96 -26.19 -23.07
CA PHE A 1010 15.48 -25.80 -21.74
C PHE A 1010 16.61 -25.84 -20.71
N VAL A 1011 16.75 -24.77 -19.93
CA VAL A 1011 17.80 -24.63 -18.91
C VAL A 1011 17.30 -25.12 -17.55
N GLY A 1012 16.33 -24.41 -16.98
CA GLY A 1012 15.90 -24.64 -15.61
C GLY A 1012 15.26 -26.01 -15.35
N ARG A 1013 14.65 -26.65 -16.36
CA ARG A 1013 14.14 -28.03 -16.21
C ARG A 1013 15.25 -29.08 -16.13
N ILE A 1014 16.41 -28.82 -16.75
CA ILE A 1014 17.60 -29.65 -16.59
C ILE A 1014 18.12 -29.48 -15.16
N LEU A 1015 18.26 -28.24 -14.68
CA LEU A 1015 18.62 -27.94 -13.29
C LEU A 1015 17.71 -28.67 -12.30
N ASP A 1016 16.39 -28.60 -12.47
CA ASP A 1016 15.42 -29.27 -11.60
C ASP A 1016 15.68 -30.79 -11.49
N TRP A 1017 16.01 -31.44 -12.61
CA TRP A 1017 16.31 -32.87 -12.63
C TRP A 1017 17.58 -33.19 -11.84
N TYR A 1018 18.67 -32.46 -12.12
CA TYR A 1018 19.96 -32.69 -11.46
C TYR A 1018 19.92 -32.35 -9.96
N LYS A 1019 19.14 -31.33 -9.55
CA LYS A 1019 18.88 -31.06 -8.13
C LYS A 1019 18.14 -32.22 -7.47
N ALA A 1020 17.12 -32.78 -8.12
CA ALA A 1020 16.36 -33.89 -7.57
C ALA A 1020 17.17 -35.20 -7.51
N ALA A 1021 17.88 -35.53 -8.58
CA ALA A 1021 18.66 -36.76 -8.71
C ALA A 1021 19.88 -36.77 -7.77
N HIS A 1022 20.62 -35.66 -7.68
CA HIS A 1022 21.85 -35.59 -6.88
C HIS A 1022 21.67 -34.95 -5.51
N LYS A 1023 20.50 -34.37 -5.21
CA LYS A 1023 20.21 -33.67 -3.95
C LYS A 1023 21.25 -32.60 -3.61
N LYS A 1024 21.71 -31.88 -4.63
CA LYS A 1024 22.78 -30.87 -4.56
C LYS A 1024 22.28 -29.54 -5.14
N GLU A 1025 22.74 -28.43 -4.56
CA GLU A 1025 22.57 -27.07 -5.11
C GLU A 1025 23.69 -26.74 -6.11
N TYR A 1026 23.36 -25.95 -7.13
CA TYR A 1026 24.27 -25.54 -8.19
C TYR A 1026 24.37 -24.01 -8.21
N THR A 1027 25.59 -23.51 -8.37
CA THR A 1027 25.84 -22.10 -8.70
C THR A 1027 25.45 -21.83 -10.17
N LYS A 1028 25.31 -20.57 -10.56
CA LYS A 1028 24.92 -20.21 -11.93
C LYS A 1028 25.95 -20.68 -12.97
N GLU A 1029 27.23 -20.73 -12.60
CA GLU A 1029 28.33 -21.21 -13.44
C GLU A 1029 28.38 -22.75 -13.51
N GLU A 1030 27.90 -23.43 -12.48
CA GLU A 1030 27.88 -24.90 -12.43
C GLU A 1030 26.61 -25.53 -13.01
N ASP A 1031 25.61 -24.70 -13.34
CA ASP A 1031 24.29 -25.11 -13.78
C ASP A 1031 24.36 -26.07 -15.00
N PRO A 1032 23.78 -27.28 -14.89
CA PRO A 1032 23.84 -28.28 -15.96
C PRO A 1032 23.00 -27.89 -17.20
N GLY A 1033 21.95 -27.09 -17.02
CA GLY A 1033 21.16 -26.55 -18.13
C GLY A 1033 21.91 -25.47 -18.89
N VAL A 1034 22.60 -24.56 -18.19
CA VAL A 1034 23.48 -23.55 -18.83
C VAL A 1034 24.57 -24.27 -19.64
N LYS A 1035 25.23 -25.27 -19.06
CA LYS A 1035 26.23 -26.09 -19.76
C LYS A 1035 25.69 -26.76 -21.02
N SER A 1036 24.48 -27.33 -20.95
CA SER A 1036 23.83 -27.96 -22.10
C SER A 1036 23.61 -26.97 -23.25
N VAL A 1037 23.09 -25.77 -22.96
CA VAL A 1037 22.87 -24.73 -23.99
C VAL A 1037 24.20 -24.23 -24.57
N VAL A 1038 25.23 -24.03 -23.73
CA VAL A 1038 26.58 -23.64 -24.20
C VAL A 1038 27.15 -24.68 -25.16
N GLN A 1039 27.02 -25.97 -24.85
CA GLN A 1039 27.48 -27.05 -25.72
C GLN A 1039 26.74 -27.07 -27.07
N ILE A 1040 25.41 -26.90 -27.05
CA ILE A 1040 24.59 -26.85 -28.27
C ILE A 1040 24.97 -25.64 -29.13
N PHE A 1041 25.07 -24.45 -28.51
CA PHE A 1041 25.46 -23.22 -29.20
C PHE A 1041 26.83 -23.38 -29.88
N ASN A 1042 27.83 -23.82 -29.12
CA ASN A 1042 29.18 -24.04 -29.63
C ASN A 1042 29.21 -25.06 -30.78
N TYR A 1043 28.46 -26.16 -30.67
CA TYR A 1043 28.37 -27.15 -31.73
C TYR A 1043 27.76 -26.55 -33.01
N TYR A 1044 26.66 -25.80 -32.87
CA TYR A 1044 26.00 -25.16 -34.01
C TYR A 1044 26.91 -24.17 -34.72
N LYS A 1045 27.59 -23.30 -33.96
CA LYS A 1045 28.50 -22.29 -34.52
C LYS A 1045 29.74 -22.93 -35.13
N LYS A 1046 30.31 -23.97 -34.53
CA LYS A 1046 31.45 -24.73 -35.10
C LYS A 1046 31.12 -25.31 -36.47
N HIS A 1047 29.95 -25.94 -36.60
CA HIS A 1047 29.57 -26.67 -37.81
C HIS A 1047 28.74 -25.84 -38.81
N GLY A 1048 28.54 -24.54 -38.54
CA GLY A 1048 27.87 -23.62 -39.46
C GLY A 1048 26.36 -23.87 -39.61
N TYR A 1049 25.71 -24.45 -38.60
CA TYR A 1049 24.25 -24.61 -38.63
C TYR A 1049 23.55 -23.25 -38.52
N LYS A 1050 22.53 -23.03 -39.36
CA LYS A 1050 21.77 -21.77 -39.42
C LYS A 1050 20.62 -21.69 -38.42
N THR A 1051 20.24 -22.81 -37.84
CA THR A 1051 19.17 -22.90 -36.85
C THR A 1051 19.50 -22.02 -35.65
N ILE A 1052 18.54 -21.17 -35.26
CA ILE A 1052 18.69 -20.23 -34.15
C ILE A 1052 18.63 -21.00 -32.82
N VAL A 1053 19.57 -20.71 -31.91
CA VAL A 1053 19.55 -21.27 -30.55
C VAL A 1053 18.85 -20.29 -29.59
N MET A 1054 17.67 -20.66 -29.09
CA MET A 1054 16.90 -19.85 -28.13
C MET A 1054 16.84 -20.50 -26.75
N GLY A 1055 17.72 -20.10 -25.82
CA GLY A 1055 17.64 -20.62 -24.44
C GLY A 1055 16.28 -20.33 -23.80
N ALA A 1056 15.71 -21.32 -23.09
CA ALA A 1056 14.37 -21.24 -22.55
C ALA A 1056 14.23 -21.86 -21.15
N SER A 1057 13.09 -21.62 -20.49
CA SER A 1057 12.72 -22.21 -19.19
C SER A 1057 13.68 -21.90 -18.03
N PHE A 1058 14.05 -20.64 -17.85
CA PHE A 1058 14.91 -20.17 -16.76
C PHE A 1058 14.25 -20.27 -15.37
N ARG A 1059 15.05 -20.47 -14.31
CA ARG A 1059 14.65 -20.32 -12.90
C ARG A 1059 15.19 -19.03 -12.28
N SER A 1060 16.25 -18.46 -12.82
CA SER A 1060 16.91 -17.27 -12.26
C SER A 1060 17.55 -16.37 -13.32
N VAL A 1061 17.78 -15.10 -12.97
CA VAL A 1061 18.56 -14.16 -13.78
C VAL A 1061 20.02 -14.62 -13.96
N GLY A 1062 20.55 -15.38 -13.00
CA GLY A 1062 21.89 -15.97 -13.09
C GLY A 1062 22.06 -16.87 -14.31
N GLU A 1063 21.09 -17.75 -14.57
CA GLU A 1063 21.10 -18.61 -15.77
C GLU A 1063 21.00 -17.81 -17.08
N VAL A 1064 20.20 -16.74 -17.08
CA VAL A 1064 20.05 -15.87 -18.26
C VAL A 1064 21.36 -15.16 -18.58
N THR A 1065 22.00 -14.59 -17.56
CA THR A 1065 23.25 -13.81 -17.70
C THR A 1065 24.45 -14.69 -18.05
N GLU A 1066 24.50 -15.95 -17.59
CA GLU A 1066 25.53 -16.90 -18.02
C GLU A 1066 25.38 -17.35 -19.49
N LEU A 1067 24.22 -17.10 -20.11
CA LEU A 1067 23.97 -17.35 -21.54
C LEU A 1067 23.97 -16.08 -22.39
N ALA A 1068 24.41 -14.94 -21.85
CA ALA A 1068 24.54 -13.70 -22.62
C ALA A 1068 25.47 -13.89 -23.84
N GLY A 1069 25.00 -13.52 -25.02
CA GLY A 1069 25.64 -13.78 -26.31
C GLY A 1069 25.06 -14.98 -27.08
N CYS A 1070 24.14 -15.75 -26.49
CA CYS A 1070 23.32 -16.71 -27.23
C CYS A 1070 22.45 -15.99 -28.28
N ASP A 1071 22.04 -16.66 -29.36
CA ASP A 1071 21.29 -16.00 -30.45
C ASP A 1071 20.02 -15.34 -29.91
N TYR A 1072 19.20 -16.11 -29.19
CA TYR A 1072 17.95 -15.69 -28.59
C TYR A 1072 17.84 -16.21 -27.15
N LEU A 1073 17.10 -15.52 -26.29
CA LEU A 1073 16.64 -16.06 -25.00
C LEU A 1073 15.18 -15.70 -24.80
N THR A 1074 14.33 -16.71 -24.54
CA THR A 1074 12.94 -16.49 -24.16
C THR A 1074 12.79 -16.51 -22.64
N ILE A 1075 12.40 -15.36 -22.08
CA ILE A 1075 12.50 -15.06 -20.66
C ILE A 1075 11.11 -14.76 -20.11
N ALA A 1076 10.80 -15.35 -18.95
CA ALA A 1076 9.53 -15.14 -18.28
C ALA A 1076 9.40 -13.69 -17.76
N PRO A 1077 8.17 -13.13 -17.73
CA PRO A 1077 7.85 -11.79 -17.22
C PRO A 1077 8.55 -11.31 -15.95
N ASN A 1078 8.67 -12.19 -14.94
CA ASN A 1078 9.27 -11.87 -13.65
C ASN A 1078 10.80 -11.71 -13.76
N LEU A 1079 11.46 -12.56 -14.54
CA LEU A 1079 12.91 -12.46 -14.76
C LEU A 1079 13.25 -11.29 -15.69
N LEU A 1080 12.37 -10.96 -16.64
CA LEU A 1080 12.48 -9.73 -17.42
C LEU A 1080 12.37 -8.48 -16.53
N GLU A 1081 11.48 -8.51 -15.53
CA GLU A 1081 11.36 -7.41 -14.55
C GLU A 1081 12.64 -7.24 -13.73
N GLU A 1082 13.21 -8.35 -13.26
CA GLU A 1082 14.45 -8.36 -12.49
C GLU A 1082 15.62 -7.81 -13.33
N LEU A 1083 15.76 -8.23 -14.59
CA LEU A 1083 16.77 -7.71 -15.52
C LEU A 1083 16.55 -6.25 -15.89
N TYR A 1084 15.30 -5.83 -16.09
CA TYR A 1084 14.94 -4.45 -16.42
C TYR A 1084 15.25 -3.48 -15.28
N ASN A 1085 15.08 -3.94 -14.04
CA ASN A 1085 15.32 -3.14 -12.83
C ASN A 1085 16.75 -3.28 -12.27
N SER A 1086 17.59 -4.16 -12.84
CA SER A 1086 18.98 -4.32 -12.45
C SER A 1086 19.94 -3.51 -13.33
N GLN A 1087 21.07 -3.10 -12.75
CA GLN A 1087 22.22 -2.53 -13.46
C GLN A 1087 23.48 -3.40 -13.26
N ASP A 1088 23.32 -4.63 -12.75
CA ASP A 1088 24.41 -5.59 -12.64
C ASP A 1088 25.00 -5.86 -14.03
N ASP A 1089 26.33 -5.95 -14.10
CA ASP A 1089 27.03 -6.20 -15.35
C ASP A 1089 26.58 -7.54 -15.98
N VAL A 1090 26.21 -7.49 -17.26
CA VAL A 1090 25.89 -8.68 -18.08
C VAL A 1090 26.97 -8.85 -19.15
N PRO A 1091 28.15 -9.40 -18.80
CA PRO A 1091 29.22 -9.61 -19.77
C PRO A 1091 28.79 -10.67 -20.80
N LYS A 1092 29.15 -10.45 -22.06
CA LYS A 1092 28.97 -11.46 -23.11
C LYS A 1092 29.80 -12.71 -22.78
N LYS A 1093 29.13 -13.85 -22.62
CA LYS A 1093 29.73 -15.16 -22.29
C LYS A 1093 29.88 -16.06 -23.49
N LEU A 1094 28.91 -16.02 -24.40
CA LEU A 1094 28.87 -16.85 -25.61
C LEU A 1094 29.34 -16.02 -26.80
N VAL A 1095 30.40 -16.48 -27.46
CA VAL A 1095 31.05 -15.79 -28.59
C VAL A 1095 31.16 -16.79 -29.73
N ALA A 1096 30.46 -16.52 -30.85
CA ALA A 1096 30.33 -17.47 -31.95
C ALA A 1096 31.68 -17.77 -32.62
N GLU A 1097 32.58 -16.79 -32.67
CA GLU A 1097 33.91 -16.89 -33.26
C GLU A 1097 34.78 -17.91 -32.53
N ASP A 1098 34.61 -18.06 -31.22
CA ASP A 1098 35.40 -18.99 -30.40
C ASP A 1098 35.00 -20.45 -30.61
N ALA A 1099 33.77 -20.71 -31.05
CA ALA A 1099 33.30 -22.06 -31.32
C ALA A 1099 34.10 -22.75 -32.44
N SER A 1100 34.62 -21.98 -33.40
CA SER A 1100 35.45 -22.49 -34.50
C SER A 1100 36.77 -23.13 -34.02
N LYS A 1101 37.26 -22.74 -32.84
CA LYS A 1101 38.52 -23.22 -32.25
C LYS A 1101 38.34 -24.50 -31.42
N LEU A 1102 37.11 -24.90 -31.14
CA LEU A 1102 36.81 -26.05 -30.29
C LEU A 1102 36.98 -27.35 -31.08
N ASP A 1103 37.52 -28.39 -30.44
CA ASP A 1103 37.65 -29.72 -31.03
C ASP A 1103 36.40 -30.59 -30.77
N LEU A 1104 35.28 -30.24 -31.43
CA LEU A 1104 34.04 -31.03 -31.46
C LEU A 1104 33.90 -31.81 -32.77
N GLU A 1105 33.76 -33.13 -32.69
CA GLU A 1105 33.51 -33.99 -33.86
C GLU A 1105 32.06 -33.83 -34.36
N LYS A 1106 31.88 -33.78 -35.70
CA LYS A 1106 30.54 -33.68 -36.30
C LYS A 1106 29.85 -35.05 -36.28
N LYS A 1107 28.69 -35.13 -35.63
CA LYS A 1107 27.77 -36.27 -35.64
C LYS A 1107 26.55 -35.98 -36.51
N THR A 1108 25.86 -37.03 -36.95
CA THR A 1108 24.61 -36.97 -37.72
C THR A 1108 23.57 -37.91 -37.14
N PHE A 1109 22.29 -37.49 -37.13
CA PHE A 1109 21.19 -38.30 -36.57
C PHE A 1109 19.92 -38.25 -37.43
N ILE A 1110 19.68 -37.22 -38.25
CA ILE A 1110 18.39 -37.06 -38.96
C ILE A 1110 18.07 -38.17 -39.98
N ASN A 1111 19.10 -38.89 -40.41
CA ASN A 1111 19.03 -39.94 -41.43
C ASN A 1111 18.93 -41.35 -40.84
N ASP A 1112 19.11 -41.51 -39.53
CA ASP A 1112 19.06 -42.81 -38.86
C ASP A 1112 18.26 -42.71 -37.55
N GLU A 1113 17.01 -43.16 -37.60
CA GLU A 1113 16.11 -43.17 -36.46
C GLU A 1113 16.63 -44.05 -35.31
N ALA A 1114 17.23 -45.19 -35.62
CA ALA A 1114 17.72 -46.12 -34.61
C ALA A 1114 18.88 -45.50 -33.84
N GLU A 1115 19.80 -44.84 -34.55
CA GLU A 1115 20.92 -44.12 -33.95
C GLU A 1115 20.45 -42.95 -33.08
N PHE A 1116 19.53 -42.11 -33.60
CA PHE A 1116 18.91 -41.03 -32.82
C PHE A 1116 18.30 -41.56 -31.51
N ARG A 1117 17.46 -42.60 -31.61
CA ARG A 1117 16.78 -43.17 -30.45
C ARG A 1117 17.76 -43.78 -29.47
N PHE A 1118 18.80 -44.48 -29.95
CA PHE A 1118 19.81 -45.07 -29.08
C PHE A 1118 20.53 -44.00 -28.25
N TYR A 1119 21.15 -43.01 -28.91
CA TYR A 1119 21.90 -41.97 -28.20
C TYR A 1119 21.01 -41.03 -27.36
N PHE A 1120 19.77 -40.79 -27.78
CA PHE A 1120 18.82 -40.04 -26.96
C PHE A 1120 18.46 -40.79 -25.67
N ASN A 1121 18.31 -42.12 -25.73
CA ASN A 1121 17.96 -42.92 -24.55
C ASN A 1121 19.10 -43.05 -23.53
N GLU A 1122 20.37 -42.89 -23.96
CA GLU A 1122 21.51 -42.85 -23.04
C GLU A 1122 21.50 -41.60 -22.13
N ASP A 1123 20.79 -40.54 -22.51
CA ASP A 1123 20.57 -39.36 -21.67
C ASP A 1123 19.27 -39.52 -20.87
N GLN A 1124 19.36 -40.17 -19.70
CA GLN A 1124 18.22 -40.41 -18.81
C GLN A 1124 17.45 -39.11 -18.49
N MET A 1125 18.17 -38.01 -18.25
CA MET A 1125 17.57 -36.72 -17.93
C MET A 1125 16.70 -36.23 -19.10
N ALA A 1126 17.24 -36.29 -20.32
CA ALA A 1126 16.53 -35.84 -21.50
C ALA A 1126 15.28 -36.70 -21.80
N VAL A 1127 15.37 -38.02 -21.64
CA VAL A 1127 14.23 -38.94 -21.79
C VAL A 1127 13.11 -38.60 -20.82
N GLU A 1128 13.44 -38.51 -19.53
CA GLU A 1128 12.45 -38.25 -18.49
C GLU A 1128 11.81 -36.87 -18.66
N LYS A 1129 12.60 -35.84 -18.96
CA LYS A 1129 12.11 -34.47 -19.11
C LYS A 1129 11.32 -34.24 -20.40
N LEU A 1130 11.65 -34.91 -21.51
CA LEU A 1130 10.83 -34.88 -22.72
C LEU A 1130 9.45 -35.50 -22.47
N ARG A 1131 9.41 -36.71 -21.90
CA ARG A 1131 8.16 -37.39 -21.54
C ARG A 1131 7.32 -36.55 -20.57
N GLU A 1132 7.93 -36.04 -19.51
CA GLU A 1132 7.27 -35.21 -18.50
C GLU A 1132 6.69 -33.94 -19.13
N GLY A 1133 7.46 -33.27 -20.00
CA GLY A 1133 7.05 -32.06 -20.69
C GLY A 1133 5.84 -32.25 -21.58
N ILE A 1134 5.87 -33.29 -22.44
CA ILE A 1134 4.74 -33.63 -23.32
C ILE A 1134 3.49 -33.93 -22.49
N SER A 1135 3.63 -34.73 -21.43
CA SER A 1135 2.51 -35.11 -20.55
C SER A 1135 1.86 -33.89 -19.88
N LYS A 1136 2.67 -32.93 -19.41
CA LYS A 1136 2.18 -31.70 -18.79
C LYS A 1136 1.44 -30.81 -19.79
N PHE A 1137 2.00 -30.57 -20.96
CA PHE A 1137 1.35 -29.76 -21.98
C PHE A 1137 0.04 -30.39 -22.50
N ALA A 1138 -0.01 -31.72 -22.63
CA ALA A 1138 -1.24 -32.43 -22.95
C ALA A 1138 -2.30 -32.26 -21.84
N ALA A 1139 -1.91 -32.35 -20.56
CA ALA A 1139 -2.82 -32.16 -19.43
C ALA A 1139 -3.38 -30.72 -19.34
N ASP A 1140 -2.54 -29.72 -19.61
CA ASP A 1140 -2.97 -28.32 -19.65
C ASP A 1140 -3.94 -28.06 -20.82
N ALA A 1141 -3.68 -28.66 -21.99
CA ALA A 1141 -4.59 -28.59 -23.13
C ALA A 1141 -5.94 -29.24 -22.82
N ILE A 1142 -5.98 -30.40 -22.14
CA ILE A 1142 -7.23 -31.04 -21.70
C ILE A 1142 -7.99 -30.12 -20.73
N THR A 1143 -7.29 -29.53 -19.76
CA THR A 1143 -7.90 -28.60 -18.81
C THR A 1143 -8.53 -27.40 -19.53
N LEU A 1144 -7.83 -26.85 -20.52
CA LEU A 1144 -8.34 -25.76 -21.34
C LEU A 1144 -9.55 -26.21 -22.17
N LYS A 1145 -9.51 -27.38 -22.79
CA LYS A 1145 -10.66 -27.98 -23.51
C LYS A 1145 -11.87 -28.16 -22.63
N ASP A 1146 -11.71 -28.56 -21.37
CA ASP A 1146 -12.82 -28.69 -20.42
C ASP A 1146 -13.48 -27.34 -20.08
N ILE A 1147 -12.66 -26.28 -19.97
CA ILE A 1147 -13.17 -24.91 -19.78
C ILE A 1147 -13.97 -24.47 -21.02
N LEU A 1148 -13.42 -24.72 -22.22
CA LEU A 1148 -14.07 -24.37 -23.49
C LEU A 1148 -15.35 -25.16 -23.70
N ARG A 1149 -15.37 -26.47 -23.40
CA ARG A 1149 -16.56 -27.32 -23.48
C ARG A 1149 -17.69 -26.77 -22.63
N LYS A 1150 -17.40 -26.38 -21.38
CA LYS A 1150 -18.38 -25.75 -20.49
C LYS A 1150 -18.90 -24.43 -21.05
N LYS A 1151 -18.04 -23.59 -21.62
CA LYS A 1151 -18.47 -22.32 -22.25
C LYS A 1151 -19.32 -22.56 -23.50
N ILE A 1152 -18.96 -23.53 -24.35
CA ILE A 1152 -19.74 -23.90 -25.55
C ILE A 1152 -21.13 -24.40 -25.16
N GLN A 1153 -21.24 -25.21 -24.10
CA GLN A 1153 -22.52 -25.75 -23.62
C GLN A 1153 -23.37 -24.73 -22.86
N ALA A 1154 -22.76 -23.71 -22.26
CA ALA A 1154 -23.45 -22.69 -21.47
C ALA A 1154 -23.97 -21.51 -22.32
N ALA A 1155 -23.26 -21.16 -23.39
CA ALA A 1155 -23.70 -20.23 -24.42
C ALA A 1155 -24.66 -20.91 -25.40
#